data_AF-A0A1T4Z2K5-F1
#
_entry.id   AF-A0A1T4Z2K5-F1
#
_cell.length_a   1.000
_cell.length_b   1.000
_cell.length_c   1.000
_cell.angle_alpha   90.00
_cell.angle_beta   90.00
_cell.angle_gamma   90.00
#
_symmetry.space_group_name_H-M   'P 1'
#
loop_
_entity.id
_entity.type
_entity.pdbx_description
1 polymer ?
#
loop_
_entity_poly.entity_id
_entity_poly.type
_entity_poly.pdbx_seq_one_letter_code
_entity_poly.pdbx_strand_id
1 'polypeptide(L)'
;MRQRGVGLTAAGFVVAMLLTAVLVWLDPASDLPGLTQAAPREIPVAVVGPSPDASTMRDALNGPSEHEVAARVSPSEEAAQKSLAKRSVSGVVVMGKKDEHVLWVASADGTAEAAKVREVVSSILAASGQSVKVEDRIATAERDPQGVGPFRLGIAWAILGVAFAALLGLVFGARSASASLVVLRFAGLAAGAVVAGLGGAFLSEFVVRRLDAPFLALAALGAMVVLGVGSVTLALIAWFGRLGLGLAVVGLVLGIPGAIGAWPLTPMPVVWPMLLAWLPPGAATWAVRGLAYFDGEGVERVLVMMALWALIGLTATSVAATAVEPRRALKDLHPSLRRHPVVATVGALVMTGLLVVTPALPAFTTTDLDPPVTVTCKKTSPPKDVEELNQRIETVSDVEGFVGGDVGASTQLADGRGLFVFGDTIRRPDYAIQTMVRNSMLLFDDTCVGMVQRRDRSAVIPDRADGVGYWPMSVAAVDLGRDLVGVMAQRVKQTGDDLFGFQNLGPAVAIFRVEPGRAPVLQRVVDLGKDDPDTARPVWGAAATVVGDSVYLYGTSRTSDAGFGWAVSVARAKLVDVTDQSKWRYWDGKRWQRDADRAAKVIDQDDGVSQTFSVFREGKRWYALSKRADFVGTDLVVWTAPGPTGPFTAAPPVAKIPSTASELRYMPLAHPELFPQEGTMVVSVSRNTTDGDVQADPSLYRPEFLRIDLP
;
A
#
# COMPACT_ATOMS: atom_id res chain seq x y z
N MET A 1 12.51 44.85 53.47
CA MET A 1 11.69 44.00 52.57
C MET A 1 12.46 43.44 51.35
N ARG A 2 13.80 43.40 51.34
CA ARG A 2 14.61 43.10 50.13
C ARG A 2 15.22 41.68 50.05
N GLN A 3 15.06 40.83 51.07
CA GLN A 3 15.64 39.48 51.13
C GLN A 3 14.70 38.33 50.73
N ARG A 4 13.37 38.55 50.65
CA ARG A 4 12.41 37.48 50.30
C ARG A 4 12.39 37.12 48.81
N GLY A 5 12.87 38.01 47.93
CA GLY A 5 12.84 37.80 46.47
C GLY A 5 13.92 36.84 45.93
N VAL A 6 15.12 36.86 46.52
CA VAL A 6 16.26 36.02 46.07
C VAL A 6 16.19 34.60 46.64
N GLY A 7 15.60 34.43 47.83
CA GLY A 7 15.39 33.10 48.41
C GLY A 7 14.36 32.25 47.65
N LEU A 8 13.34 32.87 47.06
CA LEU A 8 12.33 32.17 46.25
C LEU A 8 12.88 31.67 44.91
N THR A 9 13.81 32.42 44.29
CA THR A 9 14.41 32.03 43.00
C THR A 9 15.43 30.91 43.15
N ALA A 10 16.25 30.92 44.22
CA ALA A 10 17.21 29.85 44.50
C ALA A 10 16.53 28.54 44.95
N ALA A 11 15.51 28.61 45.82
CA ALA A 11 14.74 27.44 46.22
C ALA A 11 13.91 26.86 45.05
N GLY A 12 13.32 27.74 44.22
CA GLY A 12 12.63 27.33 43.00
C GLY A 12 13.56 26.69 41.96
N PHE A 13 14.78 27.20 41.82
CA PHE A 13 15.83 26.60 40.98
C PHE A 13 16.18 25.18 41.44
N VAL A 14 16.41 24.99 42.75
CA VAL A 14 16.75 23.66 43.30
C VAL A 14 15.60 22.69 43.17
N VAL A 15 14.36 23.09 43.44
CA VAL A 15 13.17 22.23 43.28
C VAL A 15 12.95 21.87 41.81
N ALA A 16 13.08 22.82 40.89
CA ALA A 16 12.97 22.56 39.45
C ALA A 16 14.05 21.58 38.96
N MET A 17 15.29 21.76 39.42
CA MET A 17 16.39 20.82 39.10
C MET A 17 16.16 19.43 39.68
N LEU A 18 15.73 19.32 40.94
CA LEU A 18 15.44 18.03 41.57
C LEU A 18 14.27 17.31 40.90
N LEU A 19 13.19 18.02 40.57
CA LEU A 19 12.03 17.45 39.89
C LEU A 19 12.39 16.99 38.47
N THR A 20 13.18 17.77 37.73
CA THR A 20 13.71 17.38 36.42
C THR A 20 14.61 16.16 36.54
N ALA A 21 15.52 16.14 37.52
CA ALA A 21 16.41 15.02 37.75
C ALA A 21 15.64 13.72 38.06
N VAL A 22 14.63 13.79 38.93
CA VAL A 22 13.74 12.64 39.25
C VAL A 22 13.00 12.16 38.01
N LEU A 23 12.38 13.06 37.24
CA LEU A 23 11.63 12.71 36.03
C LEU A 23 12.51 12.13 34.91
N VAL A 24 13.75 12.57 34.80
CA VAL A 24 14.73 12.04 33.84
C VAL A 24 15.32 10.70 34.29
N TRP A 25 15.37 10.45 35.61
CA TRP A 25 15.87 9.21 36.19
C TRP A 25 14.83 8.07 36.24
N LEU A 26 13.54 8.38 36.35
CA LEU A 26 12.46 7.39 36.27
C LEU A 26 12.52 6.63 34.93
N ASP A 27 12.22 5.33 34.96
CA ASP A 27 12.24 4.48 33.77
C ASP A 27 10.82 4.02 33.40
N PRO A 28 10.13 4.73 32.51
CA PRO A 28 8.73 4.43 32.17
C PRO A 28 8.50 3.00 31.68
N ALA A 29 9.50 2.38 31.05
CA ALA A 29 9.39 1.01 30.54
C ALA A 29 9.36 -0.05 31.65
N SER A 30 10.02 0.19 32.78
CA SER A 30 10.00 -0.68 33.96
C SER A 30 8.97 -0.25 35.01
N ASP A 31 8.68 1.05 35.11
CA ASP A 31 7.80 1.65 36.13
C ASP A 31 6.33 1.77 35.69
N LEU A 32 6.02 1.73 34.39
CA LEU A 32 4.65 1.80 33.83
C LEU A 32 4.41 0.71 32.75
N PRO A 33 4.18 -0.55 33.17
CA PRO A 33 3.92 -1.65 32.25
C PRO A 33 2.70 -1.37 31.34
N GLY A 34 2.87 -1.52 30.02
CA GLY A 34 1.81 -1.32 29.02
C GLY A 34 1.98 -0.09 28.11
N LEU A 35 2.98 0.76 28.36
CA LEU A 35 3.33 1.90 27.50
C LEU A 35 4.44 1.52 26.50
N THR A 36 4.10 0.73 25.48
CA THR A 36 5.03 0.33 24.42
C THR A 36 4.90 1.21 23.17
N GLN A 37 6.03 1.54 22.52
CA GLN A 37 6.00 2.10 21.17
C GLN A 37 5.30 1.12 20.22
N ALA A 38 4.52 1.65 19.29
CA ALA A 38 3.87 0.83 18.28
C ALA A 38 3.90 1.58 16.95
N ALA A 39 4.16 0.84 15.87
CA ALA A 39 4.33 1.41 14.55
C ALA A 39 2.98 1.88 13.99
N PRO A 40 2.96 3.01 13.25
CA PRO A 40 1.75 3.44 12.56
C PRO A 40 1.36 2.42 11.47
N ARG A 41 0.09 2.50 11.05
CA ARG A 41 -0.46 1.57 10.04
C ARG A 41 0.18 1.73 8.66
N GLU A 42 0.67 2.93 8.31
CA GLU A 42 1.27 3.23 7.01
C GLU A 42 2.60 3.96 7.22
N ILE A 43 3.72 3.22 7.17
CA ILE A 43 5.06 3.80 7.38
C ILE A 43 5.66 4.25 6.04
N PRO A 44 5.98 5.54 5.83
CA PRO A 44 6.52 5.99 4.55
C PRO A 44 7.93 5.44 4.29
N VAL A 45 8.14 4.83 3.12
CA VAL A 45 9.42 4.23 2.72
C VAL A 45 9.82 4.76 1.34
N ALA A 46 11.09 5.10 1.14
CA ALA A 46 11.62 5.40 -0.19
C ALA A 46 12.28 4.16 -0.80
N VAL A 47 12.15 4.00 -2.11
CA VAL A 47 12.87 2.97 -2.89
C VAL A 47 13.75 3.65 -3.91
N VAL A 48 15.04 3.30 -3.93
CA VAL A 48 16.03 3.81 -4.88
C VAL A 48 16.58 2.64 -5.66
N GLY A 49 16.59 2.75 -6.99
CA GLY A 49 17.14 1.74 -7.87
C GLY A 49 16.85 2.03 -9.34
N PRO A 50 17.43 1.26 -10.27
CA PRO A 50 17.09 1.35 -11.67
C PRO A 50 15.62 0.98 -11.89
N SER A 51 14.96 1.68 -12.82
CA SER A 51 13.67 1.24 -13.36
C SER A 51 13.91 0.06 -14.33
N PRO A 52 13.08 -0.98 -14.32
CA PRO A 52 11.79 -1.13 -13.61
C PRO A 52 11.88 -1.66 -12.17
N ASP A 53 13.03 -2.14 -11.70
CA ASP A 53 13.19 -2.85 -10.41
C ASP A 53 12.72 -2.04 -9.20
N ALA A 54 13.02 -0.74 -9.16
CA ALA A 54 12.56 0.14 -8.08
C ALA A 54 11.03 0.27 -8.03
N SER A 55 10.35 0.24 -9.18
CA SER A 55 8.89 0.26 -9.25
C SER A 55 8.29 -1.07 -8.80
N THR A 56 8.91 -2.20 -9.17
CA THR A 56 8.50 -3.53 -8.72
C THR A 56 8.66 -3.68 -7.20
N MET A 57 9.78 -3.23 -6.64
CA MET A 57 10.02 -3.23 -5.20
C MET A 57 9.02 -2.33 -4.46
N ARG A 58 8.75 -1.12 -4.98
CA ARG A 58 7.69 -0.25 -4.46
C ARG A 58 6.35 -0.97 -4.41
N ASP A 59 5.96 -1.62 -5.51
CA ASP A 59 4.67 -2.31 -5.60
C ASP A 59 4.59 -3.53 -4.69
N ALA A 60 5.69 -4.25 -4.51
CA ALA A 60 5.78 -5.36 -3.56
C ALA A 60 5.66 -4.90 -2.10
N LEU A 61 6.30 -3.78 -1.75
CA LEU A 61 6.22 -3.16 -0.42
C LEU A 61 4.81 -2.64 -0.11
N ASN A 62 4.16 -2.03 -1.10
CA ASN A 62 2.78 -1.59 -0.95
C ASN A 62 1.82 -2.79 -0.88
N GLY A 63 2.12 -3.86 -1.61
CA GLY A 63 1.31 -5.08 -1.60
C GLY A 63 -0.13 -4.84 -2.10
N PRO A 64 -0.99 -5.87 -2.04
CA PRO A 64 -2.33 -5.82 -2.62
C PRO A 64 -3.49 -5.53 -1.63
N SER A 65 -3.24 -5.38 -0.32
CA SER A 65 -4.22 -5.06 0.77
C SER A 65 -3.63 -4.05 1.79
N GLU A 66 -4.32 -3.75 2.92
CA GLU A 66 -3.90 -2.76 3.94
C GLU A 66 -2.37 -2.62 4.05
N HIS A 67 -1.87 -1.44 3.68
CA HIS A 67 -0.46 -1.18 3.43
C HIS A 67 0.26 -0.93 4.76
N GLU A 68 1.06 -1.88 5.28
CA GLU A 68 1.88 -1.63 6.48
C GLU A 68 2.96 -0.56 6.25
N VAL A 69 3.38 -0.39 4.99
CA VAL A 69 4.32 0.63 4.53
C VAL A 69 3.74 1.38 3.32
N ALA A 70 4.08 2.66 3.19
CA ALA A 70 3.74 3.49 2.04
C ALA A 70 5.02 3.78 1.23
N ALA A 71 5.36 2.86 0.33
CA ALA A 71 6.55 2.94 -0.49
C ALA A 71 6.38 3.89 -1.69
N ARG A 72 7.40 4.72 -1.94
CA ARG A 72 7.53 5.59 -3.13
C ARG A 72 8.91 5.50 -3.75
N VAL A 73 9.00 5.59 -5.07
CA VAL A 73 10.30 5.64 -5.76
C VAL A 73 10.93 7.01 -5.54
N SER A 74 12.20 7.03 -5.15
CA SER A 74 13.03 8.23 -5.05
C SER A 74 13.93 8.35 -6.27
N PRO A 75 14.12 9.55 -6.83
CA PRO A 75 14.88 9.75 -8.06
C PRO A 75 16.39 9.47 -7.92
N SER A 76 16.94 9.56 -6.69
CA SER A 76 18.35 9.25 -6.42
C SER A 76 18.57 8.85 -4.96
N GLU A 77 19.75 8.31 -4.67
CA GLU A 77 20.20 8.00 -3.31
C GLU A 77 20.32 9.27 -2.47
N GLU A 78 20.82 10.38 -3.04
CA GLU A 78 20.95 11.66 -2.34
C GLU A 78 19.57 12.24 -1.98
N ALA A 79 18.60 12.12 -2.89
CA ALA A 79 17.23 12.54 -2.63
C ALA A 79 16.58 11.68 -1.52
N ALA A 80 16.87 10.39 -1.48
CA ALA A 80 16.37 9.49 -0.45
C ALA A 80 17.03 9.72 0.91
N GLN A 81 18.35 9.94 0.94
CA GLN A 81 19.09 10.31 2.15
C GLN A 81 18.57 11.62 2.73
N LYS A 82 18.33 12.62 1.88
CA LYS A 82 17.70 13.88 2.31
C LYS A 82 16.29 13.66 2.82
N SER A 83 15.52 12.75 2.22
CA SER A 83 14.17 12.41 2.68
C SER A 83 14.18 11.76 4.08
N LEU A 84 15.16 10.89 4.34
CA LEU A 84 15.38 10.24 5.63
C LEU A 84 15.85 11.25 6.70
N ALA A 85 16.82 12.11 6.37
CA ALA A 85 17.29 13.18 7.26
C ALA A 85 16.20 14.22 7.58
N LYS A 86 15.28 14.46 6.64
CA LYS A 86 14.13 15.35 6.84
C LYS A 86 12.93 14.69 7.53
N ARG A 87 13.06 13.43 7.97
CA ARG A 87 11.98 12.69 8.66
C ARG A 87 10.71 12.59 7.80
N SER A 88 10.89 12.54 6.48
CA SER A 88 9.80 12.44 5.50
C SER A 88 9.58 11.02 4.99
N VAL A 89 10.52 10.12 5.30
CA VAL A 89 10.43 8.66 5.20
C VAL A 89 11.14 8.07 6.41
N SER A 90 10.71 6.88 6.79
CA SER A 90 11.22 6.18 7.98
C SER A 90 12.19 5.05 7.61
N GLY A 91 12.27 4.74 6.31
CA GLY A 91 13.30 3.89 5.73
C GLY A 91 13.54 4.15 4.25
N VAL A 92 14.71 3.73 3.77
CA VAL A 92 15.10 3.77 2.36
C VAL A 92 15.60 2.40 1.94
N VAL A 93 14.96 1.78 0.95
CA VAL A 93 15.47 0.58 0.29
C VAL A 93 16.31 1.00 -0.91
N VAL A 94 17.61 0.76 -0.84
CA VAL A 94 18.57 0.98 -1.94
C VAL A 94 18.82 -0.37 -2.61
N MET A 95 18.40 -0.48 -3.87
CA MET A 95 18.54 -1.68 -4.68
C MET A 95 19.98 -1.83 -5.18
N GLY A 96 20.65 -2.90 -4.77
CA GLY A 96 22.03 -3.19 -5.18
C GLY A 96 22.13 -4.02 -6.47
N LYS A 97 23.36 -4.29 -6.91
CA LYS A 97 23.63 -5.25 -8.00
C LYS A 97 23.73 -6.67 -7.40
N LYS A 98 23.06 -7.66 -8.01
CA LYS A 98 23.13 -9.09 -7.63
C LYS A 98 22.76 -9.36 -6.16
N ASP A 99 21.52 -9.06 -5.79
CA ASP A 99 20.86 -9.51 -4.53
C ASP A 99 21.41 -8.94 -3.19
N GLU A 100 22.30 -7.95 -3.25
CA GLU A 100 22.77 -7.19 -2.08
C GLU A 100 22.03 -5.85 -1.93
N HIS A 101 20.79 -5.89 -1.44
CA HIS A 101 20.03 -4.67 -1.14
C HIS A 101 20.42 -4.08 0.20
N VAL A 102 20.33 -2.75 0.33
CA VAL A 102 20.60 -2.06 1.60
C VAL A 102 19.34 -1.34 2.06
N LEU A 103 18.91 -1.62 3.29
CA LEU A 103 17.83 -0.88 3.96
C LEU A 103 18.45 0.12 4.93
N TRP A 104 18.31 1.41 4.63
CA TRP A 104 18.58 2.47 5.58
C TRP A 104 17.37 2.68 6.49
N VAL A 105 17.61 2.71 7.80
CA VAL A 105 16.60 3.10 8.80
C VAL A 105 17.13 4.28 9.64
N ALA A 106 16.21 4.94 10.33
CA ALA A 106 16.51 5.98 11.30
C ALA A 106 15.89 5.61 12.66
N SER A 107 16.54 4.75 13.44
CA SER A 107 15.98 4.31 14.73
C SER A 107 15.81 5.46 15.73
N ALA A 108 16.56 6.56 15.56
CA ALA A 108 16.43 7.77 16.35
C ALA A 108 15.07 8.48 16.19
N ASP A 109 14.35 8.26 15.09
CA ASP A 109 12.99 8.81 14.91
C ASP A 109 11.94 7.97 15.67
N GLY A 110 12.10 6.65 15.64
CA GLY A 110 11.27 5.68 16.35
C GLY A 110 11.81 4.25 16.18
N THR A 111 12.07 3.56 17.30
CA THR A 111 12.66 2.20 17.27
C THR A 111 11.64 1.15 16.83
N ALA A 112 10.37 1.29 17.23
CA ALA A 112 9.28 0.42 16.76
C ALA A 112 9.00 0.56 15.26
N GLU A 113 9.09 1.79 14.74
CA GLU A 113 8.89 2.08 13.33
C GLU A 113 10.02 1.49 12.47
N ALA A 114 11.28 1.72 12.87
CA ALA A 114 12.44 1.12 12.22
C ALA A 114 12.41 -0.42 12.26
N ALA A 115 11.98 -1.01 13.38
CA ALA A 115 11.83 -2.46 13.51
C ALA A 115 10.76 -3.02 12.55
N LYS A 116 9.62 -2.34 12.44
CA LYS A 116 8.52 -2.76 11.55
C LYS A 116 8.90 -2.63 10.08
N VAL A 117 9.56 -1.54 9.67
CA VAL A 117 10.08 -1.41 8.29
C VAL A 117 11.08 -2.52 7.97
N ARG A 118 12.00 -2.82 8.90
CA ARG A 118 12.94 -3.92 8.77
C ARG A 118 12.24 -5.26 8.57
N GLU A 119 11.23 -5.56 9.38
CA GLU A 119 10.43 -6.79 9.29
C GLU A 119 9.78 -6.93 7.91
N VAL A 120 9.04 -5.91 7.48
CA VAL A 120 8.30 -5.91 6.20
C VAL A 120 9.25 -6.10 5.02
N VAL A 121 10.30 -5.26 4.91
CA VAL A 121 11.26 -5.32 3.81
C VAL A 121 11.99 -6.66 3.78
N SER A 122 12.41 -7.18 4.93
CA SER A 122 13.10 -8.47 5.00
C SER A 122 12.19 -9.63 4.60
N SER A 123 10.92 -9.60 5.00
CA SER A 123 9.94 -10.65 4.67
C SER A 123 9.66 -10.72 3.16
N ILE A 124 9.54 -9.56 2.50
CA ILE A 124 9.27 -9.45 1.06
C ILE A 124 10.48 -9.93 0.26
N LEU A 125 11.69 -9.53 0.64
CA LEU A 125 12.90 -9.96 -0.05
C LEU A 125 13.19 -11.46 0.15
N ALA A 126 12.94 -11.99 1.35
CA ALA A 126 13.09 -13.41 1.63
C ALA A 126 12.14 -14.29 0.79
N ALA A 127 10.92 -13.80 0.49
CA ALA A 127 9.97 -14.52 -0.37
C ALA A 127 10.49 -14.74 -1.79
N SER A 128 11.40 -13.88 -2.26
CA SER A 128 12.05 -13.95 -3.58
C SER A 128 13.48 -14.54 -3.51
N GLY A 129 13.89 -15.10 -2.36
CA GLY A 129 15.24 -15.64 -2.16
C GLY A 129 16.35 -14.58 -2.07
N GLN A 130 15.99 -13.30 -1.91
CA GLN A 130 16.93 -12.18 -1.83
C GLN A 130 17.19 -11.79 -0.37
N SER A 131 18.26 -11.04 -0.13
CA SER A 131 18.65 -10.58 1.21
C SER A 131 18.74 -9.06 1.29
N VAL A 132 18.63 -8.51 2.50
CA VAL A 132 18.82 -7.08 2.76
C VAL A 132 19.77 -6.85 3.92
N LYS A 133 20.77 -6.01 3.69
CA LYS A 133 21.64 -5.48 4.73
C LYS A 133 20.98 -4.27 5.35
N VAL A 134 20.72 -4.31 6.65
CA VAL A 134 20.13 -3.19 7.37
C VAL A 134 21.23 -2.30 7.93
N GLU A 135 21.19 -1.02 7.58
CA GLU A 135 22.09 0.01 8.07
C GLU A 135 21.27 1.10 8.78
N ASP A 136 21.50 1.27 10.08
CA ASP A 136 20.90 2.37 10.82
C ASP A 136 21.72 3.65 10.57
N ARG A 137 21.23 4.51 9.67
CA ARG A 137 21.95 5.71 9.22
C ARG A 137 21.80 6.87 10.19
N ILE A 138 20.75 6.84 11.02
CA ILE A 138 20.49 7.82 12.06
C ILE A 138 20.10 7.04 13.33
N ALA A 139 21.14 6.48 13.96
CA ALA A 139 20.97 5.63 15.12
C ALA A 139 20.70 6.43 16.39
N THR A 140 19.98 5.80 17.33
CA THR A 140 19.90 6.30 18.71
C THR A 140 21.29 6.36 19.35
N ALA A 141 21.48 7.26 20.32
CA ALA A 141 22.74 7.35 21.05
C ALA A 141 23.07 6.03 21.76
N GLU A 142 24.34 5.63 21.81
CA GLU A 142 24.77 4.35 22.40
C GLU A 142 24.33 4.18 23.87
N ARG A 143 24.20 5.28 24.60
CA ARG A 143 23.77 5.33 26.02
C ARG A 143 22.26 5.47 26.19
N ASP A 144 21.52 5.54 25.09
CA ASP A 144 20.06 5.57 25.01
C ASP A 144 19.55 4.67 23.86
N PRO A 145 19.85 3.35 23.89
CA PRO A 145 19.52 2.44 22.78
C PRO A 145 18.01 2.27 22.54
N GLN A 146 17.18 2.71 23.48
CA GLN A 146 15.71 2.70 23.37
C GLN A 146 15.14 4.06 22.90
N GLY A 147 15.98 5.09 22.73
CA GLY A 147 15.56 6.42 22.26
C GLY A 147 14.60 7.14 23.21
N VAL A 148 14.67 6.89 24.52
CA VAL A 148 13.74 7.43 25.53
C VAL A 148 14.18 8.77 26.13
N GLY A 149 15.44 9.16 25.94
CA GLY A 149 16.02 10.41 26.44
C GLY A 149 15.26 11.67 25.99
N PRO A 150 14.97 11.84 24.69
CA PRO A 150 14.20 12.98 24.19
C PRO A 150 12.80 13.09 24.82
N PHE A 151 12.15 11.94 25.01
CA PHE A 151 10.84 11.83 25.66
C PHE A 151 10.87 12.31 27.11
N ARG A 152 11.84 11.82 27.89
CA ARG A 152 11.99 12.18 29.31
C ARG A 152 12.24 13.67 29.49
N LEU A 153 13.14 14.23 28.68
CA LEU A 153 13.49 15.65 28.75
C LEU A 153 12.30 16.53 28.33
N GLY A 154 11.60 16.16 27.24
CA GLY A 154 10.41 16.88 26.77
C GLY A 154 9.27 16.90 27.80
N ILE A 155 8.95 15.74 28.40
CA ILE A 155 7.95 15.66 29.47
C ILE A 155 8.36 16.45 30.71
N ALA A 156 9.63 16.35 31.13
CA ALA A 156 10.10 17.07 32.31
C ALA A 156 9.89 18.58 32.15
N TRP A 157 10.21 19.15 30.99
CA TRP A 157 9.95 20.56 30.70
C TRP A 157 8.46 20.92 30.65
N ALA A 158 7.62 20.06 30.07
CA ALA A 158 6.18 20.28 30.07
C ALA A 158 5.60 20.28 31.50
N ILE A 159 6.02 19.34 32.35
CA ILE A 159 5.65 19.30 33.78
C ILE A 159 6.12 20.56 34.49
N LEU A 160 7.36 20.99 34.26
CA LEU A 160 7.90 22.22 34.86
C LEU A 160 7.08 23.45 34.45
N GLY A 161 6.63 23.54 33.20
CA GLY A 161 5.73 24.61 32.76
C GLY A 161 4.45 24.68 33.58
N VAL A 162 3.78 23.53 33.77
CA VAL A 162 2.59 23.43 34.64
C VAL A 162 2.92 23.78 36.09
N ALA A 163 4.02 23.27 36.63
CA ALA A 163 4.43 23.46 38.01
C ALA A 163 4.77 24.93 38.33
N PHE A 164 5.51 25.61 37.45
CA PHE A 164 5.82 27.05 37.60
C PHE A 164 4.54 27.90 37.57
N ALA A 165 3.64 27.61 36.63
CA ALA A 165 2.34 28.30 36.55
C ALA A 165 1.49 28.07 37.81
N ALA A 166 1.44 26.83 38.32
CA ALA A 166 0.74 26.49 39.56
C ALA A 166 1.32 27.23 40.76
N LEU A 167 2.65 27.26 40.89
CA LEU A 167 3.35 27.99 41.96
C LEU A 167 3.03 29.48 41.93
N LEU A 168 3.07 30.11 40.75
CA LEU A 168 2.70 31.52 40.58
C LEU A 168 1.22 31.77 40.93
N GLY A 169 0.33 30.84 40.58
CA GLY A 169 -1.08 30.87 40.97
C GLY A 169 -1.31 30.70 42.48
N LEU A 170 -0.47 29.96 43.18
CA LEU A 170 -0.52 29.81 44.64
C LEU A 170 0.02 31.05 45.35
N VAL A 171 1.17 31.58 44.92
CA VAL A 171 1.85 32.72 45.55
C VAL A 171 1.08 34.02 45.35
N PHE A 172 0.54 34.24 44.15
CA PHE A 172 -0.13 35.49 43.79
C PHE A 172 -1.66 35.38 43.69
N GLY A 173 -2.24 34.23 44.08
CA GLY A 173 -3.67 33.92 43.99
C GLY A 173 -4.14 33.49 42.59
N ALA A 174 -5.28 32.79 42.50
CA ALA A 174 -5.73 32.23 41.22
C ALA A 174 -6.08 33.29 40.16
N ARG A 175 -6.57 34.47 40.56
CA ARG A 175 -6.99 35.54 39.64
C ARG A 175 -5.96 36.66 39.56
N SER A 176 -5.60 37.05 38.34
CA SER A 176 -4.75 38.23 38.08
C SER A 176 -5.60 39.49 38.23
N ALA A 177 -5.56 40.16 39.39
CA ALA A 177 -6.42 41.31 39.68
C ALA A 177 -6.00 42.64 39.01
N SER A 178 -4.84 42.68 38.34
CA SER A 178 -4.32 43.90 37.68
C SER A 178 -3.39 43.56 36.51
N ALA A 179 -3.26 44.48 35.55
CA ALA A 179 -2.32 44.35 34.42
C ALA A 179 -0.85 44.22 34.90
N SER A 180 -0.48 44.94 35.97
CA SER A 180 0.85 44.84 36.58
C SER A 180 1.15 43.44 37.13
N LEU A 181 0.13 42.74 37.66
CA LEU A 181 0.28 41.38 38.15
C LEU A 181 0.41 40.36 37.02
N VAL A 182 -0.27 40.59 35.88
CA VAL A 182 -0.08 39.76 34.67
C VAL A 182 1.38 39.88 34.18
N VAL A 183 1.90 41.10 34.06
CA VAL A 183 3.30 41.33 33.65
C VAL A 183 4.28 40.64 34.61
N LEU A 184 4.06 40.77 35.92
CA LEU A 184 4.92 40.13 36.92
C LEU A 184 4.92 38.59 36.81
N ARG A 185 3.74 37.98 36.59
CA ARG A 185 3.61 36.53 36.44
C ARG A 185 4.32 36.02 35.18
N PHE A 186 4.15 36.70 34.05
CA PHE A 186 4.80 36.31 32.80
C PHE A 186 6.31 36.58 32.84
N ALA A 187 6.78 37.64 33.52
CA ALA A 187 8.20 37.85 33.76
C ALA A 187 8.80 36.77 34.66
N GLY A 188 8.09 36.38 35.73
CA GLY A 188 8.49 35.28 36.61
C GLY A 188 8.51 33.93 35.89
N LEU A 189 7.52 33.66 35.05
CA LEU A 189 7.46 32.46 34.22
C LEU A 189 8.61 32.44 33.19
N ALA A 190 8.89 33.56 32.51
CA ALA A 190 9.99 33.65 31.56
C ALA A 190 11.35 33.43 32.24
N ALA A 191 11.58 34.01 33.42
CA ALA A 191 12.80 33.77 34.19
C ALA A 191 12.93 32.30 34.63
N GLY A 192 11.83 31.70 35.12
CA GLY A 192 11.78 30.28 35.48
C GLY A 192 11.99 29.36 34.28
N ALA A 193 11.47 29.74 33.11
CA ALA A 193 11.65 29.01 31.86
C ALA A 193 13.10 29.00 31.39
N VAL A 194 13.80 30.15 31.43
CA VAL A 194 15.24 30.22 31.10
C VAL A 194 16.05 29.32 32.04
N VAL A 195 15.76 29.37 33.34
CA VAL A 195 16.38 28.50 34.34
C VAL A 195 16.13 27.02 34.04
N ALA A 196 14.89 26.63 33.75
CA ALA A 196 14.52 25.26 33.45
C ALA A 196 15.14 24.75 32.14
N GLY A 197 15.23 25.61 31.13
CA GLY A 197 15.90 25.31 29.86
C GLY A 197 17.40 25.05 30.07
N LEU A 198 18.10 25.97 30.73
CA LEU A 198 19.52 25.82 31.08
C LEU A 198 19.77 24.59 31.97
N GLY A 199 18.91 24.37 32.97
CA GLY A 199 19.01 23.22 33.87
C GLY A 199 18.78 21.89 33.16
N GLY A 200 17.81 21.82 32.25
CA GLY A 200 17.53 20.62 31.45
C GLY A 200 18.65 20.32 30.45
N ALA A 201 19.19 21.34 29.76
CA ALA A 201 20.34 21.19 28.89
C ALA A 201 21.58 20.74 29.68
N PHE A 202 21.83 21.33 30.86
CA PHE A 202 22.93 20.94 31.73
C PHE A 202 22.80 19.50 32.21
N LEU A 203 21.60 19.09 32.64
CA LEU A 203 21.34 17.72 33.07
C LEU A 203 21.54 16.73 31.90
N SER A 204 21.07 17.08 30.71
CA SER A 204 21.24 16.25 29.51
C SER A 204 22.70 16.06 29.12
N GLU A 205 23.47 17.15 29.06
CA GLU A 205 24.86 17.14 28.56
C GLU A 205 25.87 16.67 29.62
N PHE A 206 25.77 17.15 30.86
CA PHE A 206 26.83 16.93 31.85
C PHE A 206 26.53 15.82 32.86
N VAL A 207 25.26 15.54 33.13
CA VAL A 207 24.86 14.55 34.16
C VAL A 207 24.45 13.23 33.51
N VAL A 208 23.56 13.30 32.52
CA VAL A 208 22.97 12.12 31.88
C VAL A 208 23.80 11.66 30.68
N ARG A 209 24.46 12.59 29.96
CA ARG A 209 25.35 12.35 28.82
C ARG A 209 24.73 11.41 27.77
N ARG A 210 23.48 11.66 27.40
CA ARG A 210 22.69 10.80 26.48
C ARG A 210 22.33 11.43 25.14
N LEU A 211 22.44 12.74 24.97
CA LEU A 211 22.00 13.45 23.75
C LEU A 211 23.13 14.31 23.20
N ASP A 212 23.42 14.14 21.90
CA ASP A 212 24.38 14.94 21.14
C ASP A 212 23.67 16.16 20.52
N ALA A 213 23.16 17.06 21.36
CA ALA A 213 22.47 18.28 20.92
C ALA A 213 23.25 19.55 21.30
N PRO A 214 23.24 20.61 20.48
CA PRO A 214 23.89 21.88 20.84
C PRO A 214 23.28 22.47 22.12
N PHE A 215 24.11 22.69 23.15
CA PHE A 215 23.68 23.13 24.49
C PHE A 215 22.70 24.31 24.46
N LEU A 216 23.06 25.38 23.76
CA LEU A 216 22.26 26.61 23.71
C LEU A 216 20.94 26.41 22.98
N ALA A 217 20.92 25.61 21.91
CA ALA A 217 19.70 25.30 21.18
C ALA A 217 18.74 24.47 22.04
N LEU A 218 19.28 23.47 22.75
CA LEU A 218 18.52 22.63 23.66
C LEU A 218 17.96 23.44 24.84
N ALA A 219 18.76 24.35 25.41
CA ALA A 219 18.32 25.24 26.48
C ALA A 219 17.22 26.21 26.03
N ALA A 220 17.36 26.80 24.84
CA ALA A 220 16.37 27.70 24.26
C ALA A 220 15.05 26.96 23.97
N LEU A 221 15.11 25.75 23.41
CA LEU A 221 13.94 24.89 23.19
C LEU A 221 13.23 24.58 24.52
N GLY A 222 13.98 24.14 25.53
CA GLY A 222 13.42 23.84 26.85
C GLY A 222 12.75 25.04 27.49
N ALA A 223 13.37 26.22 27.41
CA ALA A 223 12.77 27.46 27.89
C ALA A 223 11.47 27.79 27.14
N MET A 224 11.43 27.65 25.82
CA MET A 224 10.22 27.90 25.03
C MET A 224 9.10 26.92 25.35
N VAL A 225 9.40 25.63 25.56
CA VAL A 225 8.40 24.64 25.99
C VAL A 225 7.82 25.00 27.36
N VAL A 226 8.68 25.30 28.34
CA VAL A 226 8.25 25.69 29.70
C VAL A 226 7.41 26.95 29.66
N LEU A 227 7.81 27.94 28.87
CA LEU A 227 7.09 29.21 28.70
C LEU A 227 5.72 28.99 28.04
N GLY A 228 5.66 28.24 26.94
CA GLY A 228 4.42 27.95 26.23
C GLY A 228 3.42 27.22 27.12
N VAL A 229 3.83 26.10 27.72
CA VAL A 229 2.99 25.29 28.61
C VAL A 229 2.56 26.07 29.84
N GLY A 230 3.48 26.81 30.47
CA GLY A 230 3.20 27.62 31.64
C GLY A 230 2.23 28.76 31.34
N SER A 231 2.34 29.40 30.18
CA SER A 231 1.46 30.52 29.78
C SER A 231 0.01 30.08 29.63
N VAL A 232 -0.20 28.91 29.03
CA VAL A 232 -1.52 28.29 28.85
C VAL A 232 -2.09 27.87 30.19
N THR A 233 -1.26 27.27 31.04
CA THR A 233 -1.66 26.88 32.39
C THR A 233 -2.08 28.09 33.22
N LEU A 234 -1.34 29.22 33.13
CA LEU A 234 -1.71 30.48 33.78
C LEU A 234 -3.06 31.00 33.27
N ALA A 235 -3.31 30.93 31.97
CA ALA A 235 -4.60 31.32 31.40
C ALA A 235 -5.73 30.44 31.94
N LEU A 236 -5.57 29.12 31.93
CA LEU A 236 -6.56 28.19 32.46
C LEU A 236 -6.84 28.45 33.95
N ILE A 237 -5.80 28.68 34.76
CA ILE A 237 -5.95 29.03 36.17
C ILE A 237 -6.67 30.38 36.33
N ALA A 238 -6.38 31.38 35.49
CA ALA A 238 -7.02 32.68 35.57
C ALA A 238 -8.53 32.62 35.32
N TRP A 239 -8.96 31.77 34.38
CA TRP A 239 -10.38 31.61 34.01
C TRP A 239 -11.13 30.63 34.93
N PHE A 240 -10.53 29.49 35.26
CA PHE A 240 -11.20 28.36 35.92
C PHE A 240 -10.69 28.06 37.34
N GLY A 241 -9.71 28.81 37.84
CA GLY A 241 -9.11 28.58 39.15
C GLY A 241 -8.46 27.20 39.25
N ARG A 242 -8.75 26.47 40.34
CA ARG A 242 -8.19 25.12 40.58
C ARG A 242 -8.60 24.10 39.52
N LEU A 243 -9.79 24.25 38.92
CA LEU A 243 -10.22 23.40 37.80
C LEU A 243 -9.34 23.61 36.57
N GLY A 244 -8.85 24.83 36.35
CA GLY A 244 -7.93 25.16 35.25
C GLY A 244 -6.59 24.44 35.37
N LEU A 245 -6.07 24.29 36.60
CA LEU A 245 -4.90 23.47 36.85
C LEU A 245 -5.16 21.98 36.54
N GLY A 246 -6.32 21.45 36.95
CA GLY A 246 -6.73 20.08 36.61
C GLY A 246 -6.80 19.85 35.09
N LEU A 247 -7.37 20.81 34.34
CA LEU A 247 -7.43 20.76 32.88
C LEU A 247 -6.04 20.77 32.23
N ALA A 248 -5.10 21.57 32.76
CA ALA A 248 -3.72 21.59 32.28
C ALA A 248 -3.01 20.24 32.51
N VAL A 249 -3.23 19.61 33.66
CA VAL A 249 -2.71 18.27 33.97
C VAL A 249 -3.33 17.21 33.05
N VAL A 250 -4.64 17.27 32.79
CA VAL A 250 -5.29 16.37 31.83
C VAL A 250 -4.68 16.54 30.43
N GLY A 251 -4.47 17.77 29.97
CA GLY A 251 -3.80 18.03 28.68
C GLY A 251 -2.39 17.46 28.62
N LEU A 252 -1.63 17.54 29.72
CA LEU A 252 -0.31 16.91 29.82
C LEU A 252 -0.41 15.38 29.69
N VAL A 253 -1.32 14.74 30.44
CA VAL A 253 -1.51 13.28 30.42
C VAL A 253 -1.95 12.79 29.04
N LEU A 254 -2.87 13.51 28.39
CA LEU A 254 -3.32 13.21 27.03
C LEU A 254 -2.21 13.34 25.97
N GLY A 255 -1.18 14.14 26.22
CA GLY A 255 -0.02 14.27 25.33
C GLY A 255 1.04 13.18 25.49
N ILE A 256 0.98 12.37 26.55
CA ILE A 256 1.97 11.30 26.82
C ILE A 256 2.01 10.24 25.71
N PRO A 257 0.88 9.69 25.22
CA PRO A 257 0.89 8.72 24.12
C PRO A 257 1.62 9.22 22.86
N GLY A 258 1.42 10.51 22.54
CA GLY A 258 2.08 11.20 21.44
C GLY A 258 3.59 11.34 21.63
N ALA A 259 4.02 11.61 22.86
CA ALA A 259 5.43 11.71 23.22
C ALA A 259 6.16 10.36 23.20
N ILE A 260 5.46 9.27 23.56
CA ILE A 260 6.01 7.91 23.51
C ILE A 260 6.10 7.40 22.06
N GLY A 261 5.20 7.84 21.17
CA GLY A 261 5.06 7.26 19.84
C GLY A 261 4.25 5.96 19.87
N ALA A 262 3.29 5.86 20.79
CA ALA A 262 2.36 4.72 20.85
C ALA A 262 1.23 4.91 19.83
N TRP A 263 1.37 4.32 18.64
CA TRP A 263 0.33 4.28 17.59
C TRP A 263 -0.09 2.82 17.39
N PRO A 264 -1.38 2.40 17.50
CA PRO A 264 -2.58 3.18 17.22
C PRO A 264 -3.65 3.11 18.35
N LEU A 265 -4.21 4.27 18.73
CA LEU A 265 -5.55 4.31 19.33
C LEU A 265 -6.58 3.94 18.24
N THR A 266 -6.84 2.64 18.11
CA THR A 266 -7.82 2.05 17.20
C THR A 266 -9.26 2.29 17.71
N PRO A 267 -10.28 2.40 16.82
CA PRO A 267 -10.31 3.07 15.54
C PRO A 267 -10.80 4.52 15.74
N MET A 268 -9.90 5.46 16.04
CA MET A 268 -10.27 6.88 16.04
C MET A 268 -9.93 7.51 14.68
N PRO A 269 -10.79 8.40 14.15
CA PRO A 269 -10.45 9.19 12.96
C PRO A 269 -9.05 9.83 13.10
N VAL A 270 -8.27 9.82 12.00
CA VAL A 270 -6.86 10.27 11.91
C VAL A 270 -6.59 11.60 12.63
N VAL A 271 -7.60 12.47 12.69
CA VAL A 271 -7.58 13.76 13.39
C VAL A 271 -7.19 13.64 14.87
N TRP A 272 -7.68 12.65 15.61
CA TRP A 272 -7.46 12.57 17.07
C TRP A 272 -6.06 12.16 17.47
N PRO A 273 -5.48 11.07 16.92
CA PRO A 273 -4.08 10.73 17.16
C PRO A 273 -3.12 11.87 16.76
N MET A 274 -3.40 12.60 15.66
CA MET A 274 -2.63 13.77 15.26
C MET A 274 -2.69 14.91 16.30
N LEU A 275 -3.88 15.27 16.77
CA LEU A 275 -4.04 16.33 17.77
C LEU A 275 -3.33 15.99 19.09
N LEU A 276 -3.39 14.74 19.53
CA LEU A 276 -2.74 14.27 20.76
C LEU A 276 -1.21 14.24 20.63
N ALA A 277 -0.68 13.91 19.45
CA ALA A 277 0.75 13.91 19.16
C ALA A 277 1.38 15.32 19.25
N TRP A 278 0.61 16.36 18.95
CA TRP A 278 1.06 17.75 18.98
C TRP A 278 0.76 18.49 20.28
N LEU A 279 0.20 17.81 21.29
CA LEU A 279 0.21 18.34 22.64
C LEU A 279 1.64 18.53 23.14
N PRO A 280 1.87 19.44 24.11
CA PRO A 280 3.22 19.89 24.44
C PRO A 280 4.25 18.80 24.75
N PRO A 281 3.91 17.68 25.43
CA PRO A 281 4.83 16.55 25.59
C PRO A 281 5.34 15.95 24.28
N GLY A 282 4.44 15.73 23.31
CA GLY A 282 4.77 15.10 22.03
C GLY A 282 5.60 16.01 21.15
N ALA A 283 5.18 17.27 21.01
CA ALA A 283 5.94 18.28 20.28
C ALA A 283 7.33 18.55 20.88
N ALA A 284 7.44 18.62 22.22
CA ALA A 284 8.73 18.78 22.88
C ALA A 284 9.67 17.59 22.61
N THR A 285 9.15 16.36 22.70
CA THR A 285 9.91 15.14 22.38
C THR A 285 10.40 15.15 20.93
N TRP A 286 9.53 15.52 20.00
CA TRP A 286 9.82 15.56 18.58
C TRP A 286 10.90 16.60 18.23
N ALA A 287 10.89 17.77 18.86
CA ALA A 287 11.93 18.79 18.68
C ALA A 287 13.26 18.42 19.34
N VAL A 288 13.25 17.76 20.51
CA VAL A 288 14.49 17.28 21.14
C VAL A 288 15.15 16.22 20.26
N ARG A 289 14.37 15.31 19.64
CA ARG A 289 14.90 14.39 18.61
C ARG A 289 15.51 15.14 17.42
N GLY A 290 14.83 16.17 16.94
CA GLY A 290 15.31 17.03 15.86
C GLY A 290 16.70 17.61 16.13
N LEU A 291 16.90 18.21 17.31
CA LEU A 291 18.20 18.76 17.72
C LEU A 291 19.29 17.71 17.96
N ALA A 292 18.92 16.55 18.49
CA ALA A 292 19.88 15.52 18.87
C ALA A 292 20.35 14.65 17.70
N TYR A 293 19.50 14.45 16.68
CA TYR A 293 19.75 13.42 15.65
C TYR A 293 19.53 13.90 14.20
N PHE A 294 18.81 15.00 13.98
CA PHE A 294 18.37 15.43 12.63
C PHE A 294 18.81 16.86 12.29
N ASP A 295 19.93 17.33 12.84
CA ASP A 295 20.49 18.67 12.57
C ASP A 295 19.48 19.82 12.78
N GLY A 296 18.57 19.65 13.74
CA GLY A 296 17.55 20.64 14.06
C GLY A 296 16.31 20.63 13.17
N GLU A 297 16.14 19.66 12.27
CA GLU A 297 14.95 19.59 11.40
C GLU A 297 13.65 19.58 12.23
N GLY A 298 12.79 20.56 11.94
CA GLY A 298 11.46 20.67 12.51
C GLY A 298 11.37 21.49 13.79
N VAL A 299 12.49 21.77 14.45
CA VAL A 299 12.52 22.50 15.73
C VAL A 299 11.84 23.86 15.62
N GLU A 300 11.97 24.53 14.47
CA GLU A 300 11.33 25.80 14.17
C GLU A 300 9.79 25.74 14.30
N ARG A 301 9.17 24.61 13.92
CA ARG A 301 7.71 24.44 14.02
C ARG A 301 7.26 24.40 15.48
N VAL A 302 8.02 23.70 16.31
CA VAL A 302 7.72 23.61 17.75
C VAL A 302 7.97 24.94 18.44
N LEU A 303 9.01 25.68 18.06
CA LEU A 303 9.25 27.03 18.57
C LEU A 303 8.12 28.00 18.22
N VAL A 304 7.68 28.01 16.95
CA VAL A 304 6.53 28.81 16.51
C VAL A 304 5.29 28.41 17.28
N MET A 305 5.02 27.11 17.42
CA MET A 305 3.89 26.60 18.17
C MET A 305 3.94 27.10 19.62
N MET A 306 5.05 26.91 20.33
CA MET A 306 5.21 27.35 21.72
C MET A 306 5.11 28.87 21.88
N ALA A 307 5.59 29.64 20.90
CA ALA A 307 5.41 31.10 20.88
C ALA A 307 3.94 31.50 20.73
N LEU A 308 3.18 30.80 19.89
CA LEU A 308 1.74 31.01 19.75
C LEU A 308 0.99 30.62 21.04
N TRP A 309 1.31 29.49 21.66
CA TRP A 309 0.75 29.11 22.97
C TRP A 309 1.08 30.15 24.05
N ALA A 310 2.31 30.68 24.06
CA ALA A 310 2.70 31.74 24.98
C ALA A 310 1.89 33.03 24.75
N LEU A 311 1.72 33.45 23.49
CA LEU A 311 0.93 34.61 23.13
C LEU A 311 -0.55 34.45 23.48
N ILE A 312 -1.13 33.28 23.22
CA ILE A 312 -2.52 32.95 23.59
C ILE A 312 -2.69 32.93 25.10
N GLY A 313 -1.74 32.32 25.82
CA GLY A 313 -1.75 32.32 27.27
C GLY A 313 -1.70 33.73 27.85
N LEU A 314 -0.82 34.59 27.32
CA LEU A 314 -0.68 35.99 27.73
C LEU A 314 -1.95 36.78 27.45
N THR A 315 -2.48 36.70 26.23
CA THR A 315 -3.69 37.43 25.83
C THR A 315 -4.91 36.97 26.63
N ALA A 316 -5.13 35.66 26.76
CA ALA A 316 -6.24 35.10 27.54
C ALA A 316 -6.14 35.45 29.03
N THR A 317 -4.93 35.45 29.62
CA THR A 317 -4.74 35.88 31.01
C THR A 317 -4.98 37.38 31.18
N SER A 318 -4.56 38.19 30.21
CA SER A 318 -4.78 39.64 30.22
C SER A 318 -6.27 39.99 30.12
N VAL A 319 -7.02 39.29 29.26
CA VAL A 319 -8.48 39.45 29.15
C VAL A 319 -9.19 39.01 30.44
N ALA A 320 -8.76 37.90 31.05
CA ALA A 320 -9.28 37.50 32.35
C ALA A 320 -9.06 38.56 33.44
N ALA A 321 -7.94 39.28 33.37
CA ALA A 321 -7.61 40.35 34.33
C ALA A 321 -8.47 41.61 34.13
N THR A 322 -8.78 41.98 32.89
CA THR A 322 -9.62 43.17 32.60
C THR A 322 -11.11 42.92 32.76
N ALA A 323 -11.58 41.67 32.64
CA ALA A 323 -12.98 41.29 32.86
C ALA A 323 -13.45 41.41 34.33
N VAL A 324 -12.54 41.69 35.27
CA VAL A 324 -12.79 41.75 36.72
C VAL A 324 -13.01 43.19 37.22
N GLU A 325 -12.83 44.23 36.40
CA GLU A 325 -13.27 45.59 36.78
C GLU A 325 -14.81 45.71 36.74
N PRO A 326 -15.48 46.16 37.83
CA PRO A 326 -16.91 45.94 37.98
C PRO A 326 -17.76 46.83 37.04
N ARG A 327 -18.56 46.18 36.18
CA ARG A 327 -19.97 46.55 35.87
C ARG A 327 -20.31 47.89 35.16
N ARG A 328 -19.40 48.59 34.47
CA ARG A 328 -19.81 49.76 33.64
C ARG A 328 -19.88 49.53 32.13
N ALA A 329 -19.01 48.73 31.51
CA ALA A 329 -18.98 48.57 30.05
C ALA A 329 -19.86 47.43 29.47
N LEU A 330 -20.39 46.54 30.31
CA LEU A 330 -21.25 45.40 29.91
C LEU A 330 -22.76 45.69 30.04
N LYS A 331 -23.14 46.97 30.07
CA LYS A 331 -24.56 47.39 30.03
C LYS A 331 -25.13 47.48 28.62
N ASP A 332 -24.27 47.59 27.61
CA ASP A 332 -24.69 47.84 26.21
C ASP A 332 -24.57 46.61 25.29
N LEU A 333 -24.19 45.45 25.83
CA LEU A 333 -24.13 44.18 25.10
C LEU A 333 -25.43 43.38 25.23
N HIS A 334 -25.85 42.78 24.12
CA HIS A 334 -27.13 42.06 23.96
C HIS A 334 -27.28 40.90 24.98
N PRO A 335 -28.50 40.66 25.54
CA PRO A 335 -28.72 39.75 26.68
C PRO A 335 -28.28 38.29 26.48
N SER A 336 -28.17 37.81 25.24
CA SER A 336 -27.77 36.43 24.89
C SER A 336 -26.28 36.15 25.18
N LEU A 337 -25.40 37.13 24.98
CA LEU A 337 -23.96 37.02 25.27
C LEU A 337 -23.65 37.06 26.77
N ARG A 338 -24.59 37.57 27.58
CA ARG A 338 -24.48 37.68 29.04
C ARG A 338 -24.56 36.35 29.77
N ARG A 339 -25.15 35.32 29.15
CA ARG A 339 -25.39 34.01 29.79
C ARG A 339 -24.30 32.98 29.58
N HIS A 340 -23.40 33.18 28.61
CA HIS A 340 -22.40 32.18 28.25
C HIS A 340 -20.99 32.72 27.92
N PRO A 341 -20.42 33.70 28.67
CA PRO A 341 -19.05 34.17 28.41
C PRO A 341 -18.02 33.04 28.55
N VAL A 342 -18.24 32.10 29.47
CA VAL A 342 -17.39 30.92 29.65
C VAL A 342 -17.44 29.98 28.45
N VAL A 343 -18.60 29.79 27.81
CA VAL A 343 -18.74 28.88 26.64
C VAL A 343 -18.12 29.50 25.40
N ALA A 344 -18.22 30.82 25.22
CA ALA A 344 -17.57 31.53 24.12
C ALA A 344 -16.03 31.53 24.28
N THR A 345 -15.51 31.69 25.50
CA THR A 345 -14.08 31.64 25.79
C THR A 345 -13.51 30.22 25.74
N VAL A 346 -14.25 29.20 26.22
CA VAL A 346 -13.88 27.78 26.05
C VAL A 346 -13.93 27.39 24.57
N GLY A 347 -14.97 27.81 23.85
CA GLY A 347 -15.09 27.61 22.40
C GLY A 347 -13.95 28.28 21.64
N ALA A 348 -13.55 29.50 22.03
CA ALA A 348 -12.40 30.18 21.45
C ALA A 348 -11.08 29.49 21.81
N LEU A 349 -10.84 29.06 23.05
CA LEU A 349 -9.63 28.32 23.43
C LEU A 349 -9.51 26.96 22.72
N VAL A 350 -10.62 26.25 22.52
CA VAL A 350 -10.69 24.98 21.77
C VAL A 350 -10.49 25.23 20.27
N MET A 351 -11.14 26.25 19.69
CA MET A 351 -10.97 26.63 18.28
C MET A 351 -9.57 27.19 17.99
N THR A 352 -8.97 27.94 18.91
CA THR A 352 -7.60 28.45 18.79
C THR A 352 -6.59 27.32 19.03
N GLY A 353 -6.87 26.36 19.92
CA GLY A 353 -6.10 25.12 20.03
C GLY A 353 -6.11 24.32 18.72
N LEU A 354 -7.27 24.20 18.05
CA LEU A 354 -7.37 23.60 16.72
C LEU A 354 -6.62 24.42 15.64
N LEU A 355 -6.68 25.76 15.68
CA LEU A 355 -6.04 26.67 14.72
C LEU A 355 -4.52 26.85 14.92
N VAL A 356 -3.97 26.54 16.10
CA VAL A 356 -2.52 26.56 16.37
C VAL A 356 -1.87 25.23 16.01
N VAL A 357 -2.63 24.13 16.07
CA VAL A 357 -2.14 22.82 15.62
C VAL A 357 -2.06 22.75 14.08
N THR A 358 -2.93 23.44 13.33
CA THR A 358 -2.95 23.40 11.86
C THR A 358 -1.66 23.85 11.14
N PRO A 359 -0.95 24.95 11.50
CA PRO A 359 0.30 25.31 10.85
C PRO A 359 1.52 24.47 11.31
N ALA A 360 1.38 23.68 12.38
CA ALA A 360 2.44 22.81 12.92
C ALA A 360 2.29 21.33 12.50
N LEU A 361 1.23 20.99 11.75
CA LEU A 361 1.02 19.64 11.24
C LEU A 361 2.27 19.21 10.43
N PRO A 362 3.00 18.17 10.83
CA PRO A 362 3.75 17.42 9.87
C PRO A 362 2.68 16.89 8.94
N ALA A 363 2.93 16.98 7.64
CA ALA A 363 2.36 15.97 6.80
C ALA A 363 2.90 14.64 7.37
N PHE A 364 2.15 13.99 8.28
CA PHE A 364 1.90 12.60 8.01
C PHE A 364 1.29 12.67 6.63
N THR A 365 2.14 12.53 5.62
CA THR A 365 1.68 12.23 4.30
C THR A 365 0.96 10.92 4.52
N THR A 366 -0.35 10.98 4.79
CA THR A 366 -1.29 10.08 4.14
C THR A 366 -0.90 10.26 2.68
N THR A 367 0.03 9.42 2.27
CA THR A 367 0.42 9.37 0.89
C THR A 367 -0.84 8.79 0.32
N ASP A 368 -1.69 9.64 -0.29
CA ASP A 368 -2.73 9.14 -1.17
C ASP A 368 -1.96 8.39 -2.25
N LEU A 369 -1.65 7.12 -1.96
CA LEU A 369 -1.04 6.23 -2.91
C LEU A 369 -2.12 6.07 -3.97
N ASP A 370 -1.81 6.53 -5.18
CA ASP A 370 -2.59 6.13 -6.34
C ASP A 370 -2.82 4.61 -6.23
N PRO A 371 -4.06 4.13 -6.38
CA PRO A 371 -4.36 2.72 -6.24
C PRO A 371 -3.42 1.92 -7.16
N PRO A 372 -2.90 0.77 -6.69
CA PRO A 372 -1.89 0.00 -7.43
C PRO A 372 -2.39 -0.41 -8.82
N VAL A 373 -3.71 -0.52 -8.95
CA VAL A 373 -4.43 -0.79 -10.18
C VAL A 373 -5.61 0.18 -10.30
N THR A 374 -5.77 0.76 -11.48
CA THR A 374 -6.93 1.56 -11.88
C THR A 374 -7.69 0.88 -13.00
N VAL A 375 -8.99 1.13 -13.08
CA VAL A 375 -9.79 0.82 -14.27
C VAL A 375 -10.43 2.12 -14.73
N THR A 376 -9.98 2.65 -15.86
CA THR A 376 -10.67 3.79 -16.49
C THR A 376 -11.92 3.25 -17.14
N CYS A 377 -13.05 3.44 -16.45
CA CYS A 377 -14.34 2.99 -16.93
C CYS A 377 -14.79 3.84 -18.12
N LYS A 378 -14.92 3.20 -19.29
CA LYS A 378 -15.58 3.80 -20.44
C LYS A 378 -17.04 3.37 -20.45
N LYS A 379 -17.93 4.35 -20.42
CA LYS A 379 -19.37 4.08 -20.47
C LYS A 379 -19.74 3.41 -21.78
N THR A 380 -20.42 2.28 -21.71
CA THR A 380 -20.90 1.50 -22.85
C THR A 380 -22.26 0.86 -22.54
N SER A 381 -22.87 0.23 -23.54
CA SER A 381 -24.01 -0.69 -23.38
C SER A 381 -23.57 -2.09 -23.81
N PRO A 382 -24.12 -3.17 -23.24
CA PRO A 382 -23.77 -4.51 -23.67
C PRO A 382 -24.23 -4.73 -25.13
N PRO A 383 -23.44 -5.44 -25.96
CA PRO A 383 -23.91 -5.90 -27.27
C PRO A 383 -25.11 -6.85 -27.11
N LYS A 384 -26.00 -6.92 -28.10
CA LYS A 384 -27.19 -7.80 -28.05
C LYS A 384 -26.90 -9.23 -28.48
N ASP A 385 -25.97 -9.40 -29.41
CA ASP A 385 -25.61 -10.67 -30.01
C ASP A 385 -24.14 -10.67 -30.48
N VAL A 386 -23.72 -11.79 -31.07
CA VAL A 386 -22.35 -12.00 -31.57
C VAL A 386 -22.02 -11.08 -32.74
N GLU A 387 -22.99 -10.78 -33.61
CA GLU A 387 -22.83 -9.91 -34.77
C GLU A 387 -22.52 -8.48 -34.31
N GLU A 388 -23.32 -7.95 -33.37
CA GLU A 388 -23.11 -6.62 -32.80
C GLU A 388 -21.79 -6.56 -32.00
N LEU A 389 -21.41 -7.63 -31.30
CA LEU A 389 -20.12 -7.72 -30.62
C LEU A 389 -18.95 -7.57 -31.60
N ASN A 390 -18.96 -8.33 -32.71
CA ASN A 390 -17.91 -8.24 -33.72
C ASN A 390 -17.86 -6.85 -34.37
N GLN A 391 -19.02 -6.29 -34.73
CA GLN A 391 -19.09 -4.94 -35.30
C GLN A 391 -18.49 -3.89 -34.36
N ARG A 392 -18.74 -4.02 -33.05
CA ARG A 392 -18.13 -3.15 -32.04
C ARG A 392 -16.63 -3.38 -31.98
N ILE A 393 -16.13 -4.61 -31.92
CA ILE A 393 -14.70 -4.92 -31.90
C ILE A 393 -13.97 -4.33 -33.11
N GLU A 394 -14.55 -4.40 -34.30
CA GLU A 394 -13.97 -3.80 -35.52
C GLU A 394 -13.87 -2.27 -35.44
N THR A 395 -14.82 -1.63 -34.77
CA THR A 395 -14.92 -0.16 -34.69
C THR A 395 -14.33 0.44 -33.40
N VAL A 396 -13.98 -0.38 -32.42
CA VAL A 396 -13.39 0.04 -31.14
C VAL A 396 -12.05 0.71 -31.39
N SER A 397 -11.96 1.99 -31.01
CA SER A 397 -10.75 2.81 -31.04
C SER A 397 -10.46 3.46 -29.69
N ASP A 398 -11.25 3.11 -28.68
CA ASP A 398 -11.64 4.04 -27.63
C ASP A 398 -11.72 3.41 -26.21
N VAL A 399 -11.23 2.18 -26.05
CA VAL A 399 -10.86 1.60 -24.75
C VAL A 399 -9.43 2.04 -24.46
N GLU A 400 -9.26 2.88 -23.44
CA GLU A 400 -8.01 3.61 -23.18
C GLU A 400 -6.79 2.67 -23.12
N GLY A 401 -5.93 2.77 -24.13
CA GLY A 401 -4.69 2.02 -24.23
C GLY A 401 -4.80 0.63 -24.84
N PHE A 402 -5.98 0.02 -24.98
CA PHE A 402 -6.15 -1.29 -25.64
C PHE A 402 -6.56 -1.13 -27.11
N VAL A 403 -5.79 -1.69 -28.04
CA VAL A 403 -6.05 -1.57 -29.48
C VAL A 403 -6.32 -2.92 -30.14
N GLY A 404 -5.63 -3.96 -29.70
CA GLY A 404 -5.77 -5.33 -30.17
C GLY A 404 -5.02 -6.28 -29.24
N GLY A 405 -5.35 -7.56 -29.29
CA GLY A 405 -4.68 -8.58 -28.51
C GLY A 405 -5.17 -9.98 -28.85
N ASP A 406 -4.36 -10.97 -28.55
CA ASP A 406 -4.65 -12.38 -28.78
C ASP A 406 -5.14 -13.12 -27.53
N VAL A 407 -5.43 -14.41 -27.70
CA VAL A 407 -6.02 -15.32 -26.71
C VAL A 407 -7.48 -14.96 -26.39
N GLY A 408 -7.70 -13.96 -25.52
CA GLY A 408 -9.04 -13.55 -25.12
C GLY A 408 -9.79 -14.57 -24.26
N ALA A 409 -9.15 -15.24 -23.30
CA ALA A 409 -9.83 -16.14 -22.37
C ALA A 409 -10.77 -15.36 -21.42
N SER A 410 -11.97 -15.87 -21.13
CA SER A 410 -12.97 -15.15 -20.34
C SER A 410 -13.48 -15.91 -19.11
N THR A 411 -13.95 -15.16 -18.12
CA THR A 411 -14.74 -15.68 -16.98
C THR A 411 -15.73 -14.62 -16.51
N GLN A 412 -16.84 -15.05 -15.91
CA GLN A 412 -17.75 -14.15 -15.19
C GLN A 412 -17.39 -14.10 -13.70
N LEU A 413 -17.51 -12.92 -13.09
CA LEU A 413 -17.36 -12.66 -11.65
C LEU A 413 -18.68 -12.86 -10.92
N ALA A 414 -18.63 -13.08 -9.61
CA ALA A 414 -19.82 -13.30 -8.78
C ALA A 414 -20.77 -12.08 -8.77
N ASP A 415 -20.23 -10.88 -8.98
CA ASP A 415 -21.02 -9.64 -9.07
C ASP A 415 -21.58 -9.34 -10.48
N GLY A 416 -21.49 -10.31 -11.40
CA GLY A 416 -22.08 -10.24 -12.74
C GLY A 416 -21.17 -9.61 -13.80
N ARG A 417 -20.08 -8.95 -13.38
CA ARG A 417 -19.10 -8.37 -14.30
C ARG A 417 -18.33 -9.47 -15.04
N GLY A 418 -17.93 -9.21 -16.27
CA GLY A 418 -17.09 -10.09 -17.06
C GLY A 418 -15.62 -9.69 -17.02
N LEU A 419 -14.74 -10.68 -17.15
CA LEU A 419 -13.31 -10.50 -17.36
C LEU A 419 -12.89 -11.17 -18.67
N PHE A 420 -12.10 -10.45 -19.47
CA PHE A 420 -11.29 -11.03 -20.54
C PHE A 420 -9.81 -10.85 -20.20
N VAL A 421 -9.02 -11.89 -20.45
CA VAL A 421 -7.56 -11.87 -20.30
C VAL A 421 -6.93 -12.17 -21.65
N PHE A 422 -6.02 -11.29 -22.07
CA PHE A 422 -5.36 -11.33 -23.37
C PHE A 422 -3.88 -11.62 -23.20
N GLY A 423 -3.29 -12.26 -24.23
CA GLY A 423 -1.84 -12.38 -24.38
C GLY A 423 -1.23 -11.09 -24.91
N ASP A 424 -0.37 -11.22 -25.92
CA ASP A 424 0.30 -10.07 -26.51
C ASP A 424 -0.78 -9.03 -26.89
N THR A 425 -0.62 -7.83 -26.37
CA THR A 425 -1.63 -6.76 -26.45
C THR A 425 -0.98 -5.51 -27.01
N ILE A 426 -1.52 -5.03 -28.13
CA ILE A 426 -1.14 -3.77 -28.77
C ILE A 426 -1.79 -2.60 -28.03
N ARG A 427 -0.97 -1.61 -27.76
CA ARG A 427 -1.33 -0.37 -27.08
C ARG A 427 -1.05 0.84 -27.93
N ARG A 428 -1.86 1.88 -27.73
CA ARG A 428 -1.67 3.15 -28.44
C ARG A 428 -0.31 3.77 -28.08
N PRO A 429 0.43 4.37 -29.02
CA PRO A 429 1.71 5.02 -28.75
C PRO A 429 1.64 6.19 -27.74
N ASP A 430 0.48 6.86 -27.63
CA ASP A 430 0.24 7.94 -26.67
C ASP A 430 -0.05 7.44 -25.25
N TYR A 431 -0.35 6.14 -25.09
CA TYR A 431 -0.70 5.55 -23.81
C TYR A 431 0.53 5.09 -23.02
N ALA A 432 1.52 4.46 -23.66
CA ALA A 432 2.76 4.03 -22.99
C ALA A 432 3.91 3.94 -23.99
N ILE A 433 5.15 4.05 -23.49
CA ILE A 433 6.36 3.88 -24.31
C ILE A 433 6.40 2.47 -24.92
N GLN A 434 6.00 1.46 -24.14
CA GLN A 434 5.84 0.10 -24.64
C GLN A 434 4.45 -0.04 -25.30
N THR A 435 4.46 -0.15 -26.63
CA THR A 435 3.25 -0.34 -27.44
C THR A 435 2.82 -1.80 -27.53
N MET A 436 3.63 -2.75 -27.05
CA MET A 436 3.27 -4.15 -26.93
C MET A 436 3.58 -4.63 -25.51
N VAL A 437 2.62 -5.28 -24.87
CA VAL A 437 2.81 -5.97 -23.58
C VAL A 437 2.39 -7.42 -23.70
N ARG A 438 2.96 -8.29 -22.86
CA ARG A 438 2.73 -9.74 -22.92
C ARG A 438 1.36 -10.20 -22.47
N ASN A 439 0.66 -9.37 -21.71
CA ASN A 439 -0.69 -9.67 -21.26
C ASN A 439 -1.43 -8.41 -20.84
N SER A 440 -2.75 -8.49 -20.93
CA SER A 440 -3.66 -7.47 -20.44
C SER A 440 -4.97 -8.08 -19.95
N MET A 441 -5.79 -7.27 -19.28
CA MET A 441 -7.09 -7.68 -18.78
C MET A 441 -8.11 -6.57 -19.01
N LEU A 442 -9.26 -6.94 -19.54
CA LEU A 442 -10.43 -6.07 -19.64
C LEU A 442 -11.48 -6.51 -18.61
N LEU A 443 -12.05 -5.53 -17.94
CA LEU A 443 -13.20 -5.66 -17.05
C LEU A 443 -14.38 -4.95 -17.67
N PHE A 444 -15.54 -5.59 -17.71
CA PHE A 444 -16.74 -5.02 -18.30
C PHE A 444 -18.02 -5.45 -17.59
N ASP A 445 -19.02 -4.61 -17.68
CA ASP A 445 -20.38 -4.81 -17.18
C ASP A 445 -21.40 -4.13 -18.11
N ASP A 446 -22.66 -4.08 -17.72
CA ASP A 446 -23.75 -3.52 -18.52
C ASP A 446 -23.62 -2.01 -18.80
N THR A 447 -22.71 -1.33 -18.12
CA THR A 447 -22.51 0.13 -18.18
C THR A 447 -21.09 0.53 -18.52
N CYS A 448 -20.14 -0.39 -18.41
CA CYS A 448 -18.72 -0.08 -18.35
C CYS A 448 -17.89 -1.10 -19.12
N VAL A 449 -16.88 -0.64 -19.87
CA VAL A 449 -15.74 -1.45 -20.30
C VAL A 449 -14.47 -0.69 -19.97
N GLY A 450 -13.48 -1.35 -19.39
CA GLY A 450 -12.23 -0.71 -19.02
C GLY A 450 -11.08 -1.70 -18.95
N MET A 451 -9.89 -1.22 -19.32
CA MET A 451 -8.66 -1.98 -19.12
C MET A 451 -8.22 -1.90 -17.66
N VAL A 452 -7.76 -3.02 -17.12
CA VAL A 452 -7.12 -3.10 -15.80
C VAL A 452 -5.69 -2.58 -15.96
N GLN A 453 -5.43 -1.39 -15.44
CA GLN A 453 -4.17 -0.66 -15.62
C GLN A 453 -3.35 -0.69 -14.33
N ARG A 454 -2.13 -1.23 -14.40
CA ARG A 454 -1.15 -1.02 -13.34
C ARG A 454 -0.64 0.41 -13.38
N ARG A 455 -0.19 0.92 -12.22
CA ARG A 455 0.35 2.29 -12.09
C ARG A 455 1.53 2.58 -13.02
N ASP A 456 2.39 1.60 -13.25
CA ASP A 456 3.53 1.69 -14.17
C ASP A 456 3.15 1.47 -15.65
N ARG A 457 1.86 1.22 -15.92
CA ARG A 457 1.34 0.83 -17.23
C ARG A 457 2.09 -0.36 -17.82
N SER A 458 2.57 -1.31 -17.03
CA SER A 458 3.13 -2.57 -17.55
C SER A 458 2.03 -3.61 -17.83
N ALA A 459 2.42 -4.85 -18.12
CA ALA A 459 1.52 -5.99 -18.23
C ALA A 459 0.80 -6.27 -16.89
N VAL A 460 -0.42 -6.83 -16.94
CA VAL A 460 -1.21 -7.08 -15.72
C VAL A 460 -0.62 -8.20 -14.84
N ILE A 461 0.04 -9.17 -15.48
CA ILE A 461 1.00 -10.11 -14.92
C ILE A 461 2.39 -9.61 -15.32
N PRO A 462 3.16 -9.02 -14.40
CA PRO A 462 4.46 -8.44 -14.71
C PRO A 462 5.47 -9.48 -15.21
N ASP A 463 6.29 -9.08 -16.17
CA ASP A 463 7.41 -9.90 -16.66
C ASP A 463 8.49 -10.09 -15.58
N ARG A 464 9.22 -11.20 -15.66
CA ARG A 464 10.40 -11.46 -14.83
C ARG A 464 11.54 -10.51 -15.23
N ALA A 465 12.43 -10.24 -14.27
CA ALA A 465 13.60 -9.39 -14.47
C ALA A 465 14.57 -9.90 -15.56
N ASP A 466 14.55 -11.21 -15.86
CA ASP A 466 15.35 -11.83 -16.91
C ASP A 466 14.70 -11.80 -18.31
N GLY A 467 13.60 -11.05 -18.46
CA GLY A 467 12.90 -10.86 -19.73
C GLY A 467 11.91 -11.96 -20.10
N VAL A 468 11.62 -12.88 -19.18
CA VAL A 468 10.56 -13.90 -19.36
C VAL A 468 9.20 -13.27 -19.06
N GLY A 469 8.32 -13.28 -20.05
CA GLY A 469 6.94 -12.81 -19.91
C GLY A 469 5.93 -13.93 -19.70
N TYR A 470 4.66 -13.56 -19.52
CA TYR A 470 3.58 -14.49 -19.27
C TYR A 470 2.46 -14.32 -20.30
N TRP A 471 2.16 -15.38 -21.04
CA TRP A 471 1.02 -15.45 -21.97
C TRP A 471 -0.14 -16.24 -21.33
N PRO A 472 -1.27 -15.60 -21.00
CA PRO A 472 -2.46 -16.27 -20.47
C PRO A 472 -2.96 -17.36 -21.41
N MET A 473 -3.48 -18.42 -20.83
CA MET A 473 -4.01 -19.58 -21.55
C MET A 473 -5.46 -19.87 -21.16
N SER A 474 -5.76 -19.87 -19.87
CA SER A 474 -7.11 -20.09 -19.35
C SER A 474 -7.35 -19.29 -18.07
N VAL A 475 -8.61 -19.02 -17.77
CA VAL A 475 -9.02 -18.22 -16.61
C VAL A 475 -10.26 -18.84 -15.97
N ALA A 476 -10.36 -18.75 -14.64
CA ALA A 476 -11.56 -19.11 -13.90
C ALA A 476 -11.72 -18.22 -12.66
N ALA A 477 -12.95 -17.83 -12.34
CA ALA A 477 -13.32 -17.16 -11.10
C ALA A 477 -13.99 -18.14 -10.12
N VAL A 478 -13.73 -17.97 -8.83
CA VAL A 478 -14.41 -18.69 -7.75
C VAL A 478 -14.81 -17.71 -6.66
N ASP A 479 -16.10 -17.73 -6.29
CA ASP A 479 -16.63 -16.95 -5.18
C ASP A 479 -16.33 -17.63 -3.83
N LEU A 480 -15.57 -16.95 -2.97
CA LEU A 480 -15.31 -17.33 -1.58
C LEU A 480 -15.71 -16.21 -0.59
N GLY A 481 -16.81 -15.50 -0.87
CA GLY A 481 -17.21 -14.26 -0.21
C GLY A 481 -16.60 -13.01 -0.86
N ARG A 482 -15.72 -13.24 -1.83
CA ARG A 482 -15.09 -12.34 -2.80
C ARG A 482 -14.51 -13.22 -3.89
N ASP A 483 -14.35 -12.70 -5.10
CA ASP A 483 -13.83 -13.50 -6.21
C ASP A 483 -12.32 -13.69 -6.08
N LEU A 484 -11.90 -14.95 -6.21
CA LEU A 484 -10.54 -15.30 -6.59
C LEU A 484 -10.52 -15.71 -8.05
N VAL A 485 -9.72 -15.01 -8.85
CA VAL A 485 -9.55 -15.29 -10.27
C VAL A 485 -8.17 -15.90 -10.49
N GLY A 486 -8.15 -17.15 -10.94
CA GLY A 486 -6.93 -17.84 -11.35
C GLY A 486 -6.73 -17.72 -12.86
N VAL A 487 -5.58 -17.20 -13.27
CA VAL A 487 -5.17 -17.13 -14.68
C VAL A 487 -3.98 -18.08 -14.86
N MET A 488 -4.19 -19.16 -15.61
CA MET A 488 -3.09 -20.02 -16.05
C MET A 488 -2.38 -19.33 -17.20
N ALA A 489 -1.05 -19.33 -17.18
CA ALA A 489 -0.22 -18.72 -18.20
C ALA A 489 0.95 -19.63 -18.57
N GLN A 490 1.50 -19.45 -19.76
CA GLN A 490 2.78 -20.01 -20.16
C GLN A 490 3.86 -18.94 -20.01
N ARG A 491 5.05 -19.36 -19.56
CA ARG A 491 6.24 -18.51 -19.43
C ARG A 491 6.93 -18.46 -20.78
N VAL A 492 7.23 -17.27 -21.27
CA VAL A 492 7.68 -17.09 -22.64
C VAL A 492 8.92 -16.23 -22.68
N LYS A 493 9.93 -16.71 -23.39
CA LYS A 493 11.17 -15.98 -23.63
C LYS A 493 11.32 -15.72 -25.12
N GLN A 494 11.47 -14.46 -25.50
CA GLN A 494 11.79 -14.10 -26.87
C GLN A 494 13.22 -14.59 -27.20
N THR A 495 13.38 -15.25 -28.35
CA THR A 495 14.67 -15.75 -28.86
C THR A 495 15.10 -15.11 -30.18
N GLY A 496 14.21 -14.35 -30.83
CA GLY A 496 14.50 -13.57 -32.03
C GLY A 496 13.37 -12.59 -32.37
N ASP A 497 13.54 -11.82 -33.44
CA ASP A 497 12.57 -10.79 -33.86
C ASP A 497 11.43 -11.35 -34.73
N ASP A 498 11.52 -12.62 -35.16
CA ASP A 498 10.50 -13.29 -35.97
C ASP A 498 9.24 -13.64 -35.15
N LEU A 499 8.08 -13.74 -35.83
CA LEU A 499 6.77 -14.06 -35.25
C LEU A 499 6.73 -15.38 -34.44
N PHE A 500 7.61 -16.33 -34.77
CA PHE A 500 7.76 -17.61 -34.06
C PHE A 500 9.06 -17.71 -33.25
N GLY A 501 9.79 -16.59 -33.10
CA GLY A 501 11.07 -16.51 -32.40
C GLY A 501 10.93 -16.48 -30.87
N PHE A 502 10.27 -17.48 -30.28
CA PHE A 502 10.09 -17.58 -28.84
C PHE A 502 10.22 -19.02 -28.32
N GLN A 503 10.52 -19.14 -27.02
CA GLN A 503 10.50 -20.39 -26.28
C GLN A 503 9.42 -20.34 -25.20
N ASN A 504 8.58 -21.37 -25.15
CA ASN A 504 7.72 -21.63 -24.01
C ASN A 504 8.51 -22.42 -22.95
N LEU A 505 8.68 -21.85 -21.77
CA LEU A 505 9.48 -22.41 -20.67
C LEU A 505 8.65 -23.22 -19.68
N GLY A 506 7.35 -23.37 -19.90
CA GLY A 506 6.44 -24.12 -19.06
C GLY A 506 5.42 -23.24 -18.33
N PRO A 507 4.60 -23.84 -17.46
CA PRO A 507 3.40 -23.21 -16.94
C PRO A 507 3.65 -22.27 -15.75
N ALA A 508 2.72 -21.35 -15.56
CA ALA A 508 2.60 -20.47 -14.41
C ALA A 508 1.13 -20.23 -14.08
N VAL A 509 0.87 -19.72 -12.87
CA VAL A 509 -0.46 -19.30 -12.44
C VAL A 509 -0.40 -17.94 -11.74
N ALA A 510 -1.22 -17.01 -12.20
CA ALA A 510 -1.44 -15.73 -11.54
C ALA A 510 -2.78 -15.75 -10.80
N ILE A 511 -2.78 -15.35 -9.53
CA ILE A 511 -3.97 -15.29 -8.68
C ILE A 511 -4.33 -13.83 -8.46
N PHE A 512 -5.54 -13.44 -8.84
CA PHE A 512 -6.11 -12.13 -8.62
C PHE A 512 -7.22 -12.24 -7.56
N ARG A 513 -7.34 -11.20 -6.76
CA ARG A 513 -8.49 -10.98 -5.89
C ARG A 513 -9.35 -9.88 -6.49
N VAL A 514 -10.64 -10.09 -6.56
CA VAL A 514 -11.59 -9.08 -7.02
C VAL A 514 -12.65 -8.88 -5.94
N GLU A 515 -12.66 -7.67 -5.38
CA GLU A 515 -13.72 -7.25 -4.47
C GLU A 515 -14.91 -6.73 -5.31
N PRO A 516 -16.16 -6.87 -4.84
CA PRO A 516 -17.34 -6.39 -5.57
C PRO A 516 -17.21 -4.93 -5.98
N GLY A 517 -17.43 -4.64 -7.27
CA GLY A 517 -17.30 -3.30 -7.85
C GLY A 517 -15.89 -2.69 -7.88
N ARG A 518 -14.84 -3.45 -7.51
CA ARG A 518 -13.44 -2.99 -7.53
C ARG A 518 -12.64 -3.68 -8.64
N ALA A 519 -11.49 -3.10 -9.00
CA ALA A 519 -10.59 -3.67 -9.99
C ALA A 519 -9.94 -4.97 -9.47
N PRO A 520 -9.61 -5.93 -10.36
CA PRO A 520 -8.79 -7.08 -10.00
C PRO A 520 -7.40 -6.65 -9.50
N VAL A 521 -6.99 -7.19 -8.35
CA VAL A 521 -5.68 -6.93 -7.76
C VAL A 521 -4.86 -8.22 -7.75
N LEU A 522 -3.73 -8.21 -8.44
CA LEU A 522 -2.79 -9.33 -8.48
C LEU A 522 -2.28 -9.63 -7.06
N GLN A 523 -2.48 -10.87 -6.59
CA GLN A 523 -2.01 -11.32 -5.29
C GLN A 523 -0.66 -12.02 -5.39
N ARG A 524 -0.49 -12.87 -6.42
CA ARG A 524 0.70 -13.70 -6.57
C ARG A 524 0.80 -14.23 -7.99
N VAL A 525 2.03 -14.39 -8.47
CA VAL A 525 2.37 -15.18 -9.67
C VAL A 525 3.25 -16.33 -9.20
N VAL A 526 2.96 -17.56 -9.66
CA VAL A 526 3.72 -18.76 -9.30
C VAL A 526 4.13 -19.50 -10.57
N ASP A 527 5.42 -19.62 -10.75
CA ASP A 527 6.06 -20.46 -11.75
C ASP A 527 5.92 -21.94 -11.37
N LEU A 528 5.31 -22.74 -12.23
CA LEU A 528 5.00 -24.14 -11.97
C LEU A 528 6.08 -25.05 -12.60
N GLY A 529 7.12 -25.30 -11.81
CA GLY A 529 8.28 -26.09 -12.22
C GLY A 529 9.43 -25.25 -12.77
N LYS A 530 10.53 -25.90 -13.15
CA LYS A 530 11.70 -25.23 -13.75
C LYS A 530 11.39 -24.73 -15.15
N ASP A 531 12.17 -23.77 -15.63
CA ASP A 531 12.14 -23.36 -17.04
C ASP A 531 12.65 -24.52 -17.91
N ASP A 532 11.82 -25.01 -18.82
CA ASP A 532 12.12 -26.15 -19.69
C ASP A 532 11.45 -25.96 -21.06
N PRO A 533 12.22 -25.72 -22.15
CA PRO A 533 11.68 -25.48 -23.48
C PRO A 533 11.28 -26.76 -24.22
N ASP A 534 11.42 -27.94 -23.61
CA ASP A 534 11.06 -29.22 -24.23
C ASP A 534 9.56 -29.34 -24.46
N THR A 535 9.13 -29.26 -25.72
CA THR A 535 7.72 -29.34 -26.12
C THR A 535 7.11 -30.70 -25.85
N ALA A 536 7.91 -31.76 -25.64
CA ALA A 536 7.38 -33.07 -25.26
C ALA A 536 6.80 -33.08 -23.84
N ARG A 537 7.18 -32.11 -22.99
CA ARG A 537 6.64 -31.95 -21.65
C ARG A 537 5.31 -31.17 -21.70
N PRO A 538 4.25 -31.64 -21.01
CA PRO A 538 2.98 -30.91 -20.98
C PRO A 538 3.09 -29.53 -20.32
N VAL A 539 2.64 -28.51 -21.03
CA VAL A 539 2.42 -27.16 -20.48
C VAL A 539 1.05 -27.13 -19.80
N TRP A 540 1.02 -27.41 -18.50
CA TRP A 540 -0.22 -27.52 -17.73
C TRP A 540 -0.98 -26.20 -17.61
N GLY A 541 -2.31 -26.25 -17.75
CA GLY A 541 -3.16 -25.05 -17.69
C GLY A 541 -3.44 -24.43 -19.06
N ALA A 542 -3.02 -25.08 -20.14
CA ALA A 542 -3.46 -24.79 -21.50
C ALA A 542 -4.99 -24.72 -21.63
N ALA A 543 -5.69 -25.52 -20.81
CA ALA A 543 -7.06 -25.32 -20.40
C ALA A 543 -7.23 -25.66 -18.91
N ALA A 544 -8.19 -25.04 -18.24
CA ALA A 544 -8.52 -25.36 -16.86
C ALA A 544 -10.03 -25.32 -16.63
N THR A 545 -10.54 -26.24 -15.81
CA THR A 545 -11.97 -26.30 -15.45
C THR A 545 -12.10 -26.50 -13.95
N VAL A 546 -12.84 -25.62 -13.28
CA VAL A 546 -13.15 -25.73 -11.85
C VAL A 546 -14.47 -26.48 -11.67
N VAL A 547 -14.48 -27.52 -10.82
CA VAL A 547 -15.70 -28.26 -10.47
C VAL A 547 -15.69 -28.52 -8.97
N GLY A 548 -16.55 -27.80 -8.24
CA GLY A 548 -16.56 -27.84 -6.78
C GLY A 548 -15.24 -27.34 -6.22
N ASP A 549 -14.59 -28.14 -5.39
CA ASP A 549 -13.29 -27.82 -4.77
C ASP A 549 -12.06 -28.27 -5.59
N SER A 550 -12.30 -28.81 -6.79
CA SER A 550 -11.28 -29.44 -7.62
C SER A 550 -11.06 -28.65 -8.91
N VAL A 551 -9.80 -28.50 -9.30
CA VAL A 551 -9.39 -27.87 -10.55
C VAL A 551 -8.80 -28.97 -11.45
N TYR A 552 -9.36 -29.13 -12.64
CA TYR A 552 -8.81 -29.99 -13.69
C TYR A 552 -7.94 -29.13 -14.60
N LEU A 553 -6.67 -29.49 -14.73
CA LEU A 553 -5.65 -28.75 -15.47
C LEU A 553 -5.23 -29.61 -16.66
N TYR A 554 -5.53 -29.15 -17.86
CA TYR A 554 -5.16 -29.84 -19.08
C TYR A 554 -3.83 -29.27 -19.59
N GLY A 555 -2.91 -30.16 -19.94
CA GLY A 555 -1.59 -29.80 -20.46
C GLY A 555 -1.43 -30.24 -21.90
N THR A 556 -0.85 -29.36 -22.72
CA THR A 556 -0.54 -29.62 -24.12
C THR A 556 0.94 -29.95 -24.29
N SER A 557 1.24 -30.98 -25.09
CA SER A 557 2.60 -31.43 -25.40
C SER A 557 2.70 -31.87 -26.86
N ARG A 558 3.85 -31.71 -27.48
CA ARG A 558 4.11 -32.07 -28.86
C ARG A 558 5.51 -32.65 -29.04
N THR A 559 5.59 -33.80 -29.70
CA THR A 559 6.84 -34.41 -30.17
C THR A 559 7.04 -34.07 -31.65
N SER A 560 8.28 -34.04 -32.13
CA SER A 560 8.59 -33.70 -33.53
C SER A 560 8.05 -34.70 -34.55
N ASP A 561 7.77 -35.93 -34.14
CA ASP A 561 7.60 -37.06 -35.06
C ASP A 561 6.13 -37.41 -35.34
N ALA A 562 5.16 -36.70 -34.73
CA ALA A 562 3.77 -37.17 -34.63
C ALA A 562 2.70 -36.11 -34.97
N GLY A 563 2.60 -35.66 -36.23
CA GLY A 563 1.54 -34.73 -36.64
C GLY A 563 1.65 -33.32 -36.04
N PHE A 564 0.78 -32.41 -36.49
CA PHE A 564 0.91 -30.98 -36.20
C PHE A 564 0.14 -30.47 -34.97
N GLY A 565 -0.79 -31.27 -34.45
CA GLY A 565 -1.57 -30.92 -33.27
C GLY A 565 -0.77 -31.09 -31.97
N TRP A 566 -1.36 -30.66 -30.86
CA TRP A 566 -0.83 -30.91 -29.52
C TRP A 566 -1.62 -32.03 -28.84
N ALA A 567 -0.91 -33.01 -28.29
CA ALA A 567 -1.53 -34.04 -27.46
C ALA A 567 -1.94 -33.45 -26.11
N VAL A 568 -3.05 -33.93 -25.56
CA VAL A 568 -3.61 -33.44 -24.28
C VAL A 568 -3.42 -34.46 -23.19
N SER A 569 -2.96 -34.02 -22.03
CA SER A 569 -2.94 -34.79 -20.78
C SER A 569 -3.74 -34.05 -19.71
N VAL A 570 -4.17 -34.73 -18.64
CA VAL A 570 -4.95 -34.09 -17.55
C VAL A 570 -4.34 -34.34 -16.17
N ALA A 571 -4.26 -33.25 -15.41
CA ALA A 571 -3.97 -33.22 -13.99
C ALA A 571 -5.19 -32.73 -13.21
N ARG A 572 -5.21 -33.00 -11.91
CA ARG A 572 -6.16 -32.42 -10.96
C ARG A 572 -5.46 -31.93 -9.70
N ALA A 573 -5.96 -30.84 -9.15
CA ALA A 573 -5.56 -30.29 -7.87
C ALA A 573 -6.78 -29.86 -7.06
N LYS A 574 -6.62 -29.67 -5.75
CA LYS A 574 -7.61 -28.89 -4.98
C LYS A 574 -7.42 -27.42 -5.30
N LEU A 575 -8.49 -26.63 -5.20
CA LEU A 575 -8.44 -25.18 -5.46
C LEU A 575 -7.35 -24.49 -4.64
N VAL A 576 -7.25 -24.82 -3.35
CA VAL A 576 -6.23 -24.28 -2.43
C VAL A 576 -4.81 -24.75 -2.72
N ASP A 577 -4.67 -25.85 -3.45
CA ASP A 577 -3.39 -26.48 -3.79
C ASP A 577 -2.95 -26.18 -5.24
N VAL A 578 -3.70 -25.37 -5.99
CA VAL A 578 -3.45 -25.14 -7.42
C VAL A 578 -2.05 -24.56 -7.67
N THR A 579 -1.51 -23.80 -6.72
CA THR A 579 -0.16 -23.22 -6.83
C THR A 579 0.96 -24.13 -6.34
N ASP A 580 0.66 -25.31 -5.78
CA ASP A 580 1.66 -26.29 -5.31
C ASP A 580 1.58 -27.55 -6.17
N GLN A 581 2.42 -27.59 -7.20
CA GLN A 581 2.45 -28.71 -8.16
C GLN A 581 2.77 -30.06 -7.50
N SER A 582 3.42 -30.08 -6.34
CA SER A 582 3.70 -31.33 -5.60
C SER A 582 2.43 -32.02 -5.07
N LYS A 583 1.34 -31.26 -4.92
CA LYS A 583 0.03 -31.77 -4.46
C LYS A 583 -0.83 -32.29 -5.59
N TRP A 584 -0.47 -32.01 -6.84
CA TRP A 584 -1.26 -32.39 -7.99
C TRP A 584 -1.32 -33.90 -8.18
N ARG A 585 -2.31 -34.35 -8.93
CA ARG A 585 -2.41 -35.73 -9.39
C ARG A 585 -2.61 -35.76 -10.89
N TYR A 586 -1.90 -36.66 -11.56
CA TYR A 586 -1.90 -36.84 -13.01
C TYR A 586 -2.61 -38.14 -13.37
N TRP A 587 -3.43 -38.12 -14.41
CA TRP A 587 -4.15 -39.29 -14.87
C TRP A 587 -3.22 -40.19 -15.70
N ASP A 588 -2.99 -41.44 -15.26
CA ASP A 588 -2.11 -42.39 -15.97
C ASP A 588 -2.85 -43.29 -16.98
N GLY A 589 -4.11 -42.97 -17.29
CA GLY A 589 -5.00 -43.79 -18.11
C GLY A 589 -5.86 -44.76 -17.31
N LYS A 590 -5.53 -45.00 -16.04
CA LYS A 590 -6.27 -45.92 -15.16
C LYS A 590 -6.59 -45.32 -13.78
N ARG A 591 -5.69 -44.51 -13.23
CA ARG A 591 -5.83 -43.89 -11.91
C ARG A 591 -5.09 -42.55 -11.83
N TRP A 592 -5.44 -41.80 -10.79
CA TRP A 592 -4.76 -40.57 -10.41
C TRP A 592 -3.50 -40.89 -9.60
N GLN A 593 -2.35 -40.38 -10.02
CA GLN A 593 -1.04 -40.64 -9.41
C GLN A 593 -0.17 -39.36 -9.36
N ARG A 594 1.05 -39.39 -8.80
CA ARG A 594 1.82 -38.17 -8.46
C ARG A 594 2.86 -37.75 -9.51
N ASP A 595 3.28 -38.67 -10.37
CA ASP A 595 4.38 -38.49 -11.31
C ASP A 595 3.87 -37.91 -12.64
N ALA A 596 4.23 -36.66 -12.95
CA ALA A 596 3.77 -35.99 -14.17
C ALA A 596 4.17 -36.72 -15.46
N ASP A 597 5.32 -37.41 -15.47
CA ASP A 597 5.86 -38.08 -16.66
C ASP A 597 5.06 -39.33 -17.05
N ARG A 598 4.21 -39.81 -16.14
CA ARG A 598 3.30 -40.94 -16.37
C ARG A 598 1.91 -40.53 -16.83
N ALA A 599 1.67 -39.24 -17.10
CA ALA A 599 0.38 -38.78 -17.56
C ALA A 599 0.05 -39.38 -18.95
N ALA A 600 -1.10 -40.05 -19.04
CA ALA A 600 -1.60 -40.57 -20.31
C ALA A 600 -2.19 -39.45 -21.16
N LYS A 601 -2.09 -39.63 -22.47
CA LYS A 601 -2.78 -38.76 -23.43
C LYS A 601 -4.27 -39.08 -23.41
N VAL A 602 -5.10 -38.04 -23.25
CA VAL A 602 -6.57 -38.12 -23.32
C VAL A 602 -7.10 -37.65 -24.67
N ILE A 603 -6.28 -36.92 -25.44
CA ILE A 603 -6.40 -36.63 -26.88
C ILE A 603 -5.01 -36.81 -27.47
N ASP A 604 -4.89 -37.61 -28.54
CA ASP A 604 -3.61 -37.90 -29.21
C ASP A 604 -3.14 -36.77 -30.12
N GLN A 605 -1.85 -36.73 -30.45
CA GLN A 605 -1.24 -35.65 -31.22
C GLN A 605 -1.77 -35.55 -32.66
N ASP A 606 -2.08 -36.69 -33.29
CA ASP A 606 -2.57 -36.77 -34.68
C ASP A 606 -3.95 -36.12 -34.86
N ASP A 607 -4.79 -36.19 -33.83
CA ASP A 607 -6.09 -35.51 -33.73
C ASP A 607 -6.02 -34.35 -32.72
N GLY A 608 -4.82 -33.79 -32.54
CA GLY A 608 -4.50 -32.89 -31.44
C GLY A 608 -5.09 -31.49 -31.58
N VAL A 609 -5.03 -30.76 -30.48
CA VAL A 609 -5.59 -29.41 -30.29
C VAL A 609 -4.56 -28.31 -30.63
N SER A 610 -4.97 -27.05 -30.62
CA SER A 610 -4.07 -25.90 -30.48
C SER A 610 -3.38 -25.88 -29.13
N GLN A 611 -2.20 -25.24 -29.04
CA GLN A 611 -1.43 -25.15 -27.79
C GLN A 611 -2.26 -24.62 -26.61
N THR A 612 -3.10 -23.62 -26.87
CA THR A 612 -4.13 -23.10 -25.96
C THR A 612 -5.50 -23.47 -26.50
N PHE A 613 -6.39 -23.94 -25.63
CA PHE A 613 -7.71 -24.44 -26.01
C PHE A 613 -8.68 -24.36 -24.83
N SER A 614 -9.94 -24.76 -25.04
CA SER A 614 -10.94 -24.75 -23.97
C SER A 614 -11.37 -26.16 -23.57
N VAL A 615 -11.51 -26.37 -22.26
CA VAL A 615 -12.24 -27.51 -21.70
C VAL A 615 -13.30 -26.98 -20.76
N PHE A 616 -14.54 -27.41 -20.96
CA PHE A 616 -15.67 -26.98 -20.15
C PHE A 616 -16.64 -28.15 -19.94
N ARG A 617 -17.54 -27.96 -18.98
CA ARG A 617 -18.54 -28.95 -18.63
C ARG A 617 -19.92 -28.34 -18.80
N GLU A 618 -20.77 -29.01 -19.58
CA GLU A 618 -22.17 -28.66 -19.73
C GLU A 618 -23.03 -29.84 -19.28
N GLY A 619 -23.83 -29.62 -18.23
CA GLY A 619 -24.58 -30.68 -17.55
C GLY A 619 -23.69 -31.83 -17.05
N LYS A 620 -23.83 -33.01 -17.65
CA LYS A 620 -23.06 -34.22 -17.31
C LYS A 620 -21.93 -34.51 -18.31
N ARG A 621 -21.83 -33.76 -19.40
CA ARG A 621 -20.85 -33.98 -20.46
C ARG A 621 -19.68 -33.00 -20.32
N TRP A 622 -18.52 -33.46 -20.77
CA TRP A 622 -17.30 -32.67 -20.87
C TRP A 622 -17.00 -32.43 -22.34
N TYR A 623 -16.54 -31.23 -22.64
CA TYR A 623 -16.24 -30.77 -23.98
C TYR A 623 -14.83 -30.22 -23.99
N ALA A 624 -14.02 -30.62 -24.97
CA ALA A 624 -12.83 -29.89 -25.37
C ALA A 624 -13.10 -29.23 -26.72
N LEU A 625 -12.75 -27.96 -26.87
CA LEU A 625 -12.95 -27.19 -28.08
C LEU A 625 -11.62 -26.62 -28.55
N SER A 626 -11.26 -26.89 -29.80
CA SER A 626 -10.01 -26.40 -30.37
C SER A 626 -9.98 -26.47 -31.89
N LYS A 627 -8.95 -25.86 -32.47
CA LYS A 627 -8.58 -26.04 -33.87
C LYS A 627 -7.73 -27.30 -34.01
N ARG A 628 -8.20 -28.28 -34.77
CA ARG A 628 -7.45 -29.52 -35.00
C ARG A 628 -6.19 -29.22 -35.80
N ALA A 629 -5.06 -29.79 -35.39
CA ALA A 629 -3.74 -29.58 -36.01
C ALA A 629 -3.22 -28.13 -35.94
N ASP A 630 -3.71 -27.34 -34.97
CA ASP A 630 -3.22 -26.01 -34.63
C ASP A 630 -3.13 -25.03 -35.83
N PHE A 631 -2.08 -24.22 -35.93
CA PHE A 631 -1.91 -23.20 -36.96
C PHE A 631 -2.10 -23.70 -38.39
N VAL A 632 -1.70 -24.94 -38.71
CA VAL A 632 -1.84 -25.49 -40.07
C VAL A 632 -3.21 -26.09 -40.37
N GLY A 633 -4.03 -26.31 -39.34
CA GLY A 633 -5.36 -26.86 -39.47
C GLY A 633 -6.37 -25.90 -40.11
N THR A 634 -7.56 -26.43 -40.40
CA THR A 634 -8.73 -25.62 -40.83
C THR A 634 -9.98 -25.92 -40.02
N ASP A 635 -10.01 -27.03 -39.28
CA ASP A 635 -11.21 -27.54 -38.64
C ASP A 635 -11.33 -27.03 -37.20
N LEU A 636 -12.45 -26.37 -36.89
CA LEU A 636 -12.90 -26.19 -35.52
C LEU A 636 -13.61 -27.47 -35.08
N VAL A 637 -13.08 -28.12 -34.05
CA VAL A 637 -13.55 -29.44 -33.60
C VAL A 637 -13.92 -29.37 -32.12
N VAL A 638 -14.99 -30.10 -31.78
CA VAL A 638 -15.43 -30.32 -30.41
C VAL A 638 -15.26 -31.81 -30.08
N TRP A 639 -14.46 -32.11 -29.07
CA TRP A 639 -14.35 -33.45 -28.50
C TRP A 639 -15.30 -33.59 -27.31
N THR A 640 -16.02 -34.70 -27.24
CA THR A 640 -16.94 -34.98 -26.12
C THR A 640 -16.41 -36.11 -25.24
N ALA A 641 -16.68 -36.02 -23.94
CA ALA A 641 -16.30 -37.03 -22.96
C ALA A 641 -17.37 -37.19 -21.86
N PRO A 642 -17.50 -38.40 -21.26
CA PRO A 642 -18.38 -38.63 -20.11
C PRO A 642 -17.82 -38.06 -18.80
N GLY A 643 -16.54 -37.67 -18.77
CA GLY A 643 -15.84 -37.20 -17.59
C GLY A 643 -14.55 -36.45 -17.93
N PRO A 644 -13.89 -35.86 -16.92
CA PRO A 644 -12.72 -35.01 -17.12
C PRO A 644 -11.50 -35.74 -17.70
N THR A 645 -11.45 -37.07 -17.56
CA THR A 645 -10.33 -37.92 -18.03
C THR A 645 -10.58 -38.53 -19.40
N GLY A 646 -11.67 -38.16 -20.08
CA GLY A 646 -12.05 -38.79 -21.34
C GLY A 646 -12.79 -40.14 -21.16
N PRO A 647 -12.77 -41.01 -22.17
CA PRO A 647 -12.15 -40.79 -23.48
C PRO A 647 -12.81 -39.60 -24.20
N PHE A 648 -11.98 -38.72 -24.77
CA PHE A 648 -12.45 -37.62 -25.61
C PHE A 648 -12.61 -38.12 -27.04
N THR A 649 -13.78 -37.91 -27.64
CA THR A 649 -14.08 -38.33 -29.02
C THR A 649 -14.44 -37.11 -29.85
N ALA A 650 -13.71 -36.90 -30.94
CA ALA A 650 -13.95 -35.80 -31.88
C ALA A 650 -15.32 -35.95 -32.56
N ALA A 651 -16.11 -34.89 -32.55
CA ALA A 651 -17.24 -34.74 -33.46
C ALA A 651 -16.73 -34.36 -34.87
N PRO A 652 -17.57 -34.49 -35.92
CA PRO A 652 -17.32 -33.82 -37.19
C PRO A 652 -17.04 -32.31 -36.98
N PRO A 653 -16.23 -31.67 -37.83
CA PRO A 653 -15.93 -30.24 -37.70
C PRO A 653 -17.21 -29.41 -37.62
N VAL A 654 -17.31 -28.57 -36.59
CA VAL A 654 -18.48 -27.71 -36.34
C VAL A 654 -18.40 -26.38 -37.09
N ALA A 655 -17.18 -25.97 -37.46
CA ALA A 655 -16.93 -24.84 -38.35
C ALA A 655 -15.56 -25.00 -39.04
N LYS A 656 -15.28 -24.11 -40.00
CA LYS A 656 -13.98 -23.98 -40.66
C LYS A 656 -13.37 -22.62 -40.33
N ILE A 657 -12.12 -22.62 -39.87
CA ILE A 657 -11.34 -21.42 -39.50
C ILE A 657 -9.93 -21.49 -40.13
N PRO A 658 -9.84 -21.52 -41.47
CA PRO A 658 -8.56 -21.67 -42.16
C PRO A 658 -7.68 -20.44 -41.97
N SER A 659 -6.37 -20.65 -41.83
CA SER A 659 -5.39 -19.58 -42.07
C SER A 659 -5.20 -19.42 -43.59
N THR A 660 -4.92 -18.19 -44.02
CA THR A 660 -4.67 -17.83 -45.42
C THR A 660 -3.22 -17.41 -45.61
N ALA A 661 -2.82 -17.07 -46.84
CA ALA A 661 -1.48 -16.56 -47.11
C ALA A 661 -1.16 -15.25 -46.37
N SER A 662 -2.18 -14.46 -46.02
CA SER A 662 -2.04 -13.13 -45.39
C SER A 662 -2.57 -13.07 -43.96
N GLU A 663 -3.28 -14.10 -43.48
CA GLU A 663 -3.96 -14.09 -42.18
C GLU A 663 -3.79 -15.43 -41.45
N LEU A 664 -3.32 -15.37 -40.21
CA LEU A 664 -3.31 -16.47 -39.26
C LEU A 664 -4.58 -16.46 -38.42
N ARG A 665 -5.22 -17.62 -38.31
CA ARG A 665 -6.39 -17.86 -37.45
C ARG A 665 -6.09 -19.02 -36.51
N TYR A 666 -6.12 -18.78 -35.20
CA TYR A 666 -5.58 -19.72 -34.21
C TYR A 666 -6.27 -19.60 -32.86
N MET A 667 -5.99 -20.57 -31.97
CA MET A 667 -6.44 -20.62 -30.58
C MET A 667 -7.92 -20.27 -30.38
N PRO A 668 -8.86 -21.05 -30.94
CA PRO A 668 -10.26 -20.82 -30.67
C PRO A 668 -10.59 -21.16 -29.21
N LEU A 669 -11.26 -20.25 -28.50
CA LEU A 669 -11.63 -20.41 -27.10
C LEU A 669 -13.14 -20.29 -26.89
N ALA A 670 -13.69 -21.08 -25.97
CA ALA A 670 -15.11 -21.11 -25.65
C ALA A 670 -15.48 -20.06 -24.58
N HIS A 671 -16.66 -19.48 -24.72
CA HIS A 671 -17.21 -18.45 -23.82
C HIS A 671 -18.61 -18.83 -23.34
N PRO A 672 -18.74 -19.75 -22.36
CA PRO A 672 -20.03 -20.29 -21.93
C PRO A 672 -20.98 -19.22 -21.37
N GLU A 673 -20.45 -18.12 -20.84
CA GLU A 673 -21.22 -17.03 -20.25
C GLU A 673 -21.63 -15.96 -21.27
N LEU A 674 -21.08 -15.99 -22.48
CA LEU A 674 -21.30 -14.97 -23.50
C LEU A 674 -22.48 -15.37 -24.41
N PHE A 675 -23.61 -14.67 -24.26
CA PHE A 675 -24.84 -14.93 -25.01
C PHE A 675 -25.33 -16.40 -24.95
N PRO A 676 -25.51 -16.96 -23.74
CA PRO A 676 -25.80 -18.38 -23.57
C PRO A 676 -27.10 -18.78 -24.27
N GLN A 677 -27.04 -19.87 -25.04
CA GLN A 677 -28.20 -20.50 -25.66
C GLN A 677 -27.99 -22.01 -25.67
N GLU A 678 -29.01 -22.74 -25.25
CA GLU A 678 -28.98 -24.20 -25.14
C GLU A 678 -28.54 -24.87 -26.45
N GLY A 679 -27.59 -25.80 -26.35
CA GLY A 679 -27.06 -26.55 -27.49
C GLY A 679 -26.08 -25.76 -28.37
N THR A 680 -25.66 -24.56 -27.97
CA THR A 680 -24.71 -23.73 -28.74
C THR A 680 -23.60 -23.19 -27.84
N MET A 681 -22.50 -22.76 -28.44
CA MET A 681 -21.38 -22.13 -27.76
C MET A 681 -20.89 -20.91 -28.56
N VAL A 682 -20.58 -19.81 -27.87
CA VAL A 682 -19.84 -18.70 -28.47
C VAL A 682 -18.35 -18.99 -28.35
N VAL A 683 -17.63 -18.79 -29.44
CA VAL A 683 -16.20 -19.08 -29.59
C VAL A 683 -15.50 -17.86 -30.13
N SER A 684 -14.38 -17.45 -29.53
CA SER A 684 -13.47 -16.48 -30.13
C SER A 684 -12.39 -17.18 -30.95
N VAL A 685 -11.85 -16.50 -31.96
CA VAL A 685 -10.71 -16.94 -32.78
C VAL A 685 -9.70 -15.81 -32.80
N SER A 686 -8.46 -16.10 -32.39
CA SER A 686 -7.37 -15.14 -32.49
C SER A 686 -6.93 -14.96 -33.95
N ARG A 687 -6.59 -13.71 -34.30
CA ARG A 687 -6.19 -13.30 -35.65
C ARG A 687 -4.81 -12.64 -35.59
N ASN A 688 -4.00 -12.83 -36.62
CA ASN A 688 -2.71 -12.16 -36.80
C ASN A 688 -2.36 -12.12 -38.30
N THR A 689 -1.42 -11.27 -38.71
CA THR A 689 -0.88 -11.27 -40.07
C THR A 689 0.28 -12.27 -40.19
N THR A 690 0.57 -12.73 -41.40
CA THR A 690 1.69 -13.67 -41.63
C THR A 690 3.06 -12.99 -41.65
N ASP A 691 3.11 -11.67 -41.84
CA ASP A 691 4.32 -10.83 -41.76
C ASP A 691 4.59 -10.28 -40.35
N GLY A 692 3.62 -10.40 -39.44
CA GLY A 692 3.71 -9.91 -38.06
C GLY A 692 3.58 -8.41 -37.88
N ASP A 693 3.31 -7.62 -38.93
CA ASP A 693 3.15 -6.17 -38.82
C ASP A 693 1.70 -5.77 -38.46
N VAL A 694 1.31 -6.15 -37.24
CA VAL A 694 0.02 -5.77 -36.66
C VAL A 694 0.02 -4.36 -36.05
N GLN A 695 1.18 -3.69 -35.97
CA GLN A 695 1.23 -2.34 -35.43
C GLN A 695 0.76 -1.29 -36.46
N ALA A 696 0.96 -1.55 -37.76
CA ALA A 696 0.45 -0.68 -38.82
C ALA A 696 -1.08 -0.69 -38.93
N ASP A 697 -1.70 -1.87 -38.76
CA ASP A 697 -3.15 -2.03 -38.69
C ASP A 697 -3.57 -2.98 -37.55
N PRO A 698 -3.76 -2.45 -36.33
CA PRO A 698 -4.14 -3.23 -35.16
C PRO A 698 -5.51 -3.92 -35.27
N SER A 699 -6.36 -3.55 -36.23
CA SER A 699 -7.66 -4.22 -36.44
C SER A 699 -7.48 -5.68 -36.88
N LEU A 700 -6.34 -6.01 -37.49
CA LEU A 700 -5.96 -7.36 -37.91
C LEU A 700 -5.53 -8.27 -36.73
N TYR A 701 -5.42 -7.71 -35.53
CA TYR A 701 -5.01 -8.40 -34.30
C TYR A 701 -6.09 -8.34 -33.21
N ARG A 702 -7.36 -8.42 -33.63
CA ARG A 702 -8.52 -8.48 -32.75
C ARG A 702 -9.23 -9.82 -32.91
N PRO A 703 -9.76 -10.41 -31.83
CA PRO A 703 -10.46 -11.67 -31.92
C PRO A 703 -11.77 -11.54 -32.70
N GLU A 704 -12.12 -12.57 -33.45
CA GLU A 704 -13.42 -12.73 -34.11
C GLU A 704 -14.27 -13.73 -33.32
N PHE A 705 -15.54 -13.42 -33.09
CA PHE A 705 -16.47 -14.31 -32.38
C PHE A 705 -17.43 -15.00 -33.35
N LEU A 706 -17.71 -16.28 -33.12
CA LEU A 706 -18.70 -17.05 -33.84
C LEU A 706 -19.53 -17.91 -32.90
N ARG A 707 -20.78 -18.20 -33.30
CA ARG A 707 -21.63 -19.18 -32.61
C ARG A 707 -21.54 -20.52 -33.32
N ILE A 708 -21.38 -21.59 -32.55
CA ILE A 708 -21.35 -22.97 -33.05
C ILE A 708 -22.40 -23.82 -32.35
N ASP A 709 -22.83 -24.90 -33.00
CA ASP A 709 -23.66 -25.93 -32.39
C ASP A 709 -22.80 -26.95 -31.63
N LEU A 710 -23.27 -27.36 -30.44
CA LEU A 710 -22.65 -28.41 -29.64
C LEU A 710 -23.25 -29.79 -29.99
N PRO A 711 -22.44 -30.85 -30.07
CA PRO A 711 -22.86 -32.21 -30.45
C PRO A 711 -23.54 -33.04 -29.33
#